data_AF-A0A853C186-F1
#
_entry.id   AF-A0A853C186-F1
#
_cell.length_a   1.000
_cell.length_b   1.000
_cell.length_c   1.000
_cell.angle_alpha   90.00
_cell.angle_beta   90.00
_cell.angle_gamma   90.00
#
_symmetry.space_group_name_H-M   'P 1'
#
loop_
_entity.id
_entity.type
_entity.pdbx_description
1 polymer ?
#
loop_
_entity_poly.entity_id
_entity_poly.type
_entity_poly.pdbx_seq_one_letter_code
_entity_poly.pdbx_strand_id
1 'polypeptide(L)'
;MQVLRRRAATAARTIVLGGTAAVTASAFTLTAPAAPAHADPLPAPYSGSAHGDLVHLPADILGGAATRVPIGHSYTEADSTTAAPNVTSTSANLDAELLTLPLEVDEETVTAPPSAASSDTLLPVDLASIANLGVISGDVEANYVSADECPPADGNIRLLGRATTSLAAATLVSVPGFGSVAQIGAVESEARTFLEDADGDGASHMVSQVDTTVGDVRLLTGLLGGITIRLSEGVTTRAESDGTTGTASRENVTAQVIVGGVTIATISAQGQLIDVPVNLGLANIDLQVGLGSFTNTSSGATGSGSQDAVLRVVLHAELLGSPAVDLDLAVGPADVEATAPTGGVECTTAPQDSDGDGLTDDEENQLGTDPNDPDTDNDGIQDGAEVDGSGNQFDGAPTDPLAADTDGDGLSDSEENTEGTDPNDPDTDNGGVNDGTEVNVDGTDPLDPADDVQTDTDGDGLTDSEESQLGTDPNDPDTDGDGIQDGPEVDGSGNEFDGAPTDPLAPDSDGDGLTDSEENTEGTDPNDPDTDGDGIQDGAEVDGSGNQFDGAPTDPLAADTDGDGLTDSEENAADTDPNNPDTDGDGINDGDEVDNGTDPLDPNDPTDPNDPDGDGLTNDEEDALGTDPDDADTDNDGVNDGDEADNGTDPLDPDTDNDGVNDGDEADNGTDPLDPDSDDDGLTDGEERTEGTDPLDPDTDGDGISDGDEVDDGTDPLDPNDPAQTDTDGDGISDADETSGDLNDGYDNDPTDPANPDSDGDGLTDGEEIRETGTDPNTADTDGDGIDDGDEVDNGTDPLDPDTDGDGIDDGTEIDNGTDPLDPNDPTVTDGDNDGLSDEDEAAEGTDPNDPDTDDDGVNDGDEVDNGTDPTDPDTDNDGLDDGQEQNEGTNPNDPDSDNDGVEDGPEVDNGTDPTDPDSDDDGLNDGDEDSRGTDPLDPDTDGDGLSDSREVNGPTRCSTGSTNPLKVDTDGDRLGDGEEVKGIRMRQVVYLGVRKHKKTRIGLVKPDPCVKDTDGDKLTDFREIEGIRIKQKVFVWKRYGSVYTLGLRKTDPTDPDTDNDSVRDKPEFTGSKNRKHNFRKSDPTNADTDFGGIDDGRELRAGADPSNVRSGLKNPDRTMFFGGF
;
A
#
# COMPACT_ATOMS: atom_id res chain seq x y z
N MET A 1 30.53 -16.55 27.29
CA MET A 1 30.39 -17.92 27.90
C MET A 1 29.53 -17.90 29.17
N GLN A 2 28.23 -18.15 28.99
CA GLN A 2 27.39 -19.05 29.80
C GLN A 2 27.22 -18.90 31.33
N VAL A 3 25.93 -18.88 31.69
CA VAL A 3 25.20 -19.48 32.84
C VAL A 3 25.02 -18.63 34.12
N LEU A 4 23.76 -18.23 34.41
CA LEU A 4 22.90 -18.92 35.40
C LEU A 4 21.53 -18.27 35.63
N ARG A 5 20.49 -18.94 35.08
CA ARG A 5 19.11 -18.95 35.57
C ARG A 5 19.04 -19.26 37.08
N ARG A 6 18.04 -18.72 37.80
CA ARG A 6 16.89 -19.47 38.38
C ARG A 6 16.09 -18.73 39.47
N ARG A 7 14.80 -18.51 39.16
CA ARG A 7 13.57 -18.97 39.85
C ARG A 7 13.61 -19.22 41.39
N ALA A 8 12.65 -18.63 42.13
CA ALA A 8 11.42 -19.31 42.63
C ALA A 8 10.82 -18.79 43.97
N ALA A 9 9.49 -18.68 43.97
CA ALA A 9 8.50 -19.12 45.00
C ALA A 9 8.14 -18.26 46.25
N THR A 10 6.91 -17.72 46.19
CA THR A 10 5.72 -18.05 47.01
C THR A 10 5.73 -17.96 48.56
N ALA A 11 4.90 -17.01 49.04
CA ALA A 11 3.94 -17.02 50.17
C ALA A 11 4.36 -16.78 51.65
N ALA A 12 3.94 -15.59 52.13
CA ALA A 12 3.08 -15.27 53.29
C ALA A 12 3.56 -15.47 54.75
N ARG A 13 3.73 -14.36 55.51
CA ARG A 13 2.85 -13.93 56.64
C ARG A 13 3.41 -12.75 57.48
N THR A 14 2.71 -11.61 57.41
CA THR A 14 2.08 -10.79 58.49
C THR A 14 2.91 -9.99 59.54
N ILE A 15 2.40 -8.75 59.81
CA ILE A 15 2.39 -7.91 61.06
C ILE A 15 3.36 -6.69 61.00
N VAL A 16 3.00 -5.38 61.16
CA VAL A 16 1.75 -4.64 61.52
C VAL A 16 1.99 -3.10 61.57
N LEU A 17 0.92 -2.30 61.34
CA LEU A 17 0.57 -0.89 61.72
C LEU A 17 1.55 0.28 61.45
N GLY A 18 1.10 1.50 61.10
CA GLY A 18 -0.21 2.18 61.04
C GLY A 18 0.03 3.68 60.68
N GLY A 19 -0.93 4.58 60.42
CA GLY A 19 -2.40 4.61 60.54
C GLY A 19 -2.99 5.75 59.67
N THR A 20 -4.27 5.67 59.26
CA THR A 20 -5.46 6.47 59.72
C THR A 20 -5.39 7.98 59.42
N ALA A 21 -6.39 8.70 58.87
CA ALA A 21 -7.77 8.40 58.45
C ALA A 21 -8.38 9.59 57.66
N ALA A 22 -9.33 9.27 56.77
CA ALA A 22 -10.46 10.01 56.15
C ALA A 22 -10.76 11.50 56.46
N VAL A 23 -11.12 12.28 55.42
CA VAL A 23 -12.28 13.22 55.36
C VAL A 23 -12.83 13.32 53.91
N THR A 24 -14.14 13.55 53.81
CA THR A 24 -15.07 13.57 52.67
C THR A 24 -15.24 14.93 51.94
N ALA A 25 -15.54 14.84 50.63
CA ALA A 25 -16.54 15.58 49.80
C ALA A 25 -16.30 17.02 49.26
N SER A 26 -16.30 17.09 47.92
CA SER A 26 -16.97 18.04 46.98
C SER A 26 -16.52 19.51 46.94
N ALA A 27 -16.04 20.02 45.79
CA ALA A 27 -16.82 20.49 44.63
C ALA A 27 -15.95 21.31 43.62
N PHE A 28 -16.44 21.36 42.38
CA PHE A 28 -16.12 22.24 41.25
C PHE A 28 -15.01 21.84 40.27
N THR A 29 -15.50 21.51 39.07
CA THR A 29 -14.87 21.29 37.78
C THR A 29 -14.31 22.59 37.19
N LEU A 30 -13.09 22.53 36.67
CA LEU A 30 -12.65 23.29 35.50
C LEU A 30 -11.94 22.30 34.59
N THR A 31 -12.43 22.21 33.37
CA THR A 31 -11.99 21.35 32.26
C THR A 31 -10.55 21.68 31.87
N ALA A 32 -9.68 20.67 31.88
CA ALA A 32 -8.50 20.64 31.02
C ALA A 32 -8.92 19.95 29.71
N PRO A 33 -8.45 20.38 28.53
CA PRO A 33 -8.41 19.47 27.40
C PRO A 33 -7.55 18.27 27.85
N ALA A 34 -8.10 17.06 27.72
CA ALA A 34 -7.24 15.89 27.75
C ALA A 34 -6.32 16.05 26.54
N ALA A 35 -5.01 16.04 26.75
CA ALA A 35 -4.07 15.76 25.68
C ALA A 35 -4.50 14.44 25.02
N PRO A 36 -4.42 14.30 23.68
CA PRO A 36 -4.60 13.01 23.04
C PRO A 36 -3.64 12.01 23.72
N ALA A 37 -4.15 10.82 24.00
CA ALA A 37 -3.33 9.77 24.55
C ALA A 37 -2.32 9.37 23.46
N HIS A 38 -1.02 9.55 23.72
CA HIS A 38 0.03 9.04 22.84
C HIS A 38 -0.24 7.57 22.49
N ALA A 39 -0.10 7.23 21.21
CA ALA A 39 -0.08 5.87 20.71
C ALA A 39 1.04 5.05 21.35
N ASP A 40 0.81 3.74 21.52
CA ASP A 40 1.82 2.81 22.06
C ASP A 40 2.83 2.45 20.93
N PRO A 41 4.15 2.45 21.19
CA PRO A 41 5.16 2.10 20.19
C PRO A 41 5.03 0.63 19.74
N LEU A 42 5.33 0.40 18.46
CA LEU A 42 5.00 -0.83 17.75
C LEU A 42 5.65 -2.13 18.30
N PRO A 43 4.99 -3.28 18.10
CA PRO A 43 3.63 -3.40 17.55
C PRO A 43 2.55 -3.43 18.65
N ALA A 44 1.61 -2.48 18.58
CA ALA A 44 0.33 -2.52 19.28
C ALA A 44 -0.73 -3.20 18.38
N PRO A 45 -1.60 -4.08 18.94
CA PRO A 45 -2.47 -4.96 18.15
C PRO A 45 -3.72 -4.28 17.57
N TYR A 46 -3.93 -4.40 16.25
CA TYR A 46 -5.15 -4.03 15.50
C TYR A 46 -5.69 -5.19 14.64
N SER A 47 -6.98 -5.13 14.30
CA SER A 47 -7.65 -6.06 13.40
C SER A 47 -8.85 -5.42 12.69
N GLY A 48 -9.14 -5.83 11.46
CA GLY A 48 -10.39 -5.48 10.79
C GLY A 48 -10.80 -6.52 9.75
N SER A 49 -12.09 -6.56 9.45
CA SER A 49 -12.67 -7.42 8.43
C SER A 49 -13.79 -6.69 7.70
N ALA A 50 -13.81 -6.85 6.38
CA ALA A 50 -14.87 -6.39 5.50
C ALA A 50 -15.36 -7.57 4.66
N HIS A 51 -16.67 -7.76 4.60
CA HIS A 51 -17.34 -8.86 3.92
C HIS A 51 -18.54 -8.32 3.16
N GLY A 52 -18.61 -8.53 1.86
CA GLY A 52 -19.72 -8.08 1.01
C GLY A 52 -20.14 -9.15 0.02
N ASP A 53 -21.44 -9.40 -0.05
CA ASP A 53 -22.03 -10.34 -1.02
C ASP A 53 -22.79 -9.60 -2.12
N LEU A 54 -22.78 -10.11 -3.35
CA LEU A 54 -23.53 -9.48 -4.45
C LEU A 54 -25.02 -9.74 -4.32
N VAL A 55 -25.43 -11.01 -4.26
CA VAL A 55 -26.83 -11.39 -4.27
C VAL A 55 -27.09 -12.62 -3.40
N HIS A 56 -28.10 -12.56 -2.55
CA HIS A 56 -28.62 -13.73 -1.84
C HIS A 56 -29.90 -14.23 -2.49
N LEU A 57 -29.84 -15.43 -3.07
CA LEU A 57 -30.99 -16.10 -3.68
C LEU A 57 -31.77 -16.97 -2.67
N PRO A 58 -33.10 -17.09 -2.78
CA PRO A 58 -33.90 -17.90 -1.86
C PRO A 58 -33.71 -19.41 -2.09
N ALA A 59 -33.42 -20.13 -1.01
CA ALA A 59 -33.10 -21.57 -1.06
C ALA A 59 -34.30 -22.51 -1.35
N ASP A 60 -35.54 -22.05 -1.13
CA ASP A 60 -36.76 -22.82 -1.42
C ASP A 60 -36.92 -23.12 -2.93
N ILE A 61 -36.30 -22.31 -3.78
CA ILE A 61 -36.28 -22.51 -5.24
C ILE A 61 -35.28 -23.62 -5.62
N LEU A 62 -34.21 -23.79 -4.83
CA LEU A 62 -33.09 -24.73 -5.03
C LEU A 62 -33.29 -26.12 -4.39
N GLY A 63 -34.44 -26.39 -3.76
CA GLY A 63 -34.75 -27.72 -3.19
C GLY A 63 -33.91 -28.14 -1.97
N GLY A 64 -33.11 -27.23 -1.41
CA GLY A 64 -32.16 -27.46 -0.32
C GLY A 64 -32.65 -27.02 1.08
N ALA A 65 -31.83 -27.25 2.10
CA ALA A 65 -32.11 -26.90 3.51
C ALA A 65 -31.45 -25.58 3.98
N ALA A 66 -30.76 -24.86 3.08
CA ALA A 66 -30.19 -23.54 3.32
C ALA A 66 -31.30 -22.48 3.48
N THR A 67 -30.99 -21.32 4.06
CA THR A 67 -31.94 -20.20 4.17
C THR A 67 -31.88 -19.25 2.97
N ARG A 68 -30.67 -19.02 2.42
CA ARG A 68 -30.37 -18.30 1.17
C ARG A 68 -29.04 -18.82 0.60
N VAL A 69 -28.80 -18.61 -0.68
CA VAL A 69 -27.52 -18.90 -1.36
C VAL A 69 -26.84 -17.57 -1.70
N PRO A 70 -25.76 -17.20 -0.99
CA PRO A 70 -24.93 -16.05 -1.32
C PRO A 70 -24.16 -16.28 -2.63
N ILE A 71 -24.32 -15.37 -3.57
CA ILE A 71 -23.65 -15.32 -4.88
C ILE A 71 -22.73 -14.11 -4.89
N GLY A 72 -21.48 -14.33 -5.28
CA GLY A 72 -20.40 -13.35 -5.30
C GLY A 72 -20.05 -12.88 -3.89
N HIS A 73 -18.81 -13.10 -3.48
CA HIS A 73 -18.34 -12.88 -2.12
C HIS A 73 -16.99 -12.16 -2.16
N SER A 74 -16.98 -10.93 -1.65
CA SER A 74 -15.80 -10.10 -1.46
C SER A 74 -15.44 -10.09 0.02
N TYR A 75 -14.24 -10.53 0.38
CA TYR A 75 -13.80 -10.60 1.76
C TYR A 75 -12.37 -10.15 1.92
N THR A 76 -12.11 -9.36 2.95
CA THR A 76 -10.76 -9.05 3.39
C THR A 76 -10.68 -9.04 4.90
N GLU A 77 -9.62 -9.64 5.44
CA GLU A 77 -9.34 -9.73 6.87
C GLU A 77 -7.89 -9.33 7.12
N ALA A 78 -7.69 -8.38 8.03
CA ALA A 78 -6.40 -7.97 8.54
C ALA A 78 -6.33 -8.21 10.06
N ASP A 79 -5.36 -8.98 10.54
CA ASP A 79 -5.13 -9.23 11.97
C ASP A 79 -3.63 -9.21 12.30
N SER A 80 -3.15 -8.05 12.74
CA SER A 80 -1.75 -7.83 13.16
C SER A 80 -1.30 -8.68 14.37
N THR A 81 -2.23 -9.35 15.06
CA THR A 81 -1.91 -10.21 16.21
C THR A 81 -1.51 -11.63 15.84
N THR A 82 -1.65 -11.97 14.56
CA THR A 82 -1.34 -13.29 14.00
C THR A 82 0.01 -13.28 13.28
N ALA A 83 0.69 -14.43 13.27
CA ALA A 83 1.90 -14.58 12.47
C ALA A 83 1.49 -14.76 11.01
N ALA A 84 2.26 -14.18 10.08
CA ALA A 84 1.97 -14.21 8.64
C ALA A 84 1.54 -15.60 8.12
N PRO A 85 0.54 -15.66 7.22
CA PRO A 85 -0.16 -14.51 6.64
C PRO A 85 -1.16 -13.87 7.60
N ASN A 86 -1.17 -12.54 7.62
CA ASN A 86 -1.91 -11.72 8.57
C ASN A 86 -2.82 -10.68 7.91
N VAL A 87 -2.75 -10.57 6.58
CA VAL A 87 -3.83 -10.00 5.76
C VAL A 87 -4.17 -11.02 4.67
N THR A 88 -5.46 -11.24 4.48
CA THR A 88 -6.01 -12.11 3.43
C THR A 88 -7.13 -11.37 2.74
N SER A 89 -7.11 -11.36 1.41
CA SER A 89 -8.20 -10.85 0.58
C SER A 89 -8.66 -11.96 -0.35
N THR A 90 -9.97 -12.20 -0.40
CA THR A 90 -10.61 -13.29 -1.12
C THR A 90 -11.79 -12.74 -1.91
N SER A 91 -11.85 -13.04 -3.20
CA SER A 91 -13.03 -12.85 -4.05
C SER A 91 -13.51 -14.23 -4.48
N ALA A 92 -14.78 -14.56 -4.29
CA ALA A 92 -15.31 -15.89 -4.56
C ALA A 92 -16.66 -15.84 -5.28
N ASN A 93 -16.96 -16.84 -6.11
CA ASN A 93 -18.24 -16.94 -6.80
C ASN A 93 -19.40 -17.26 -5.82
N LEU A 94 -19.09 -17.87 -4.68
CA LEU A 94 -19.99 -18.29 -3.60
C LEU A 94 -19.33 -18.13 -2.22
N ASP A 95 -20.10 -17.87 -1.17
CA ASP A 95 -19.59 -17.92 0.21
C ASP A 95 -19.54 -19.37 0.74
N ALA A 96 -18.35 -19.76 1.24
CA ALA A 96 -17.99 -21.07 1.77
C ALA A 96 -18.84 -21.57 2.96
N GLU A 97 -19.72 -20.75 3.57
CA GLU A 97 -20.71 -21.22 4.54
C GLU A 97 -21.76 -22.19 3.93
N LEU A 98 -21.78 -22.36 2.60
CA LEU A 98 -22.67 -23.23 1.83
C LEU A 98 -22.43 -24.76 1.95
N LEU A 99 -21.71 -25.23 2.98
CA LEU A 99 -21.28 -26.62 3.33
C LEU A 99 -22.31 -27.78 3.22
N THR A 100 -23.52 -27.55 2.70
CA THR A 100 -24.59 -28.52 2.52
C THR A 100 -25.18 -28.59 1.11
N LEU A 101 -24.79 -27.72 0.17
CA LEU A 101 -25.20 -27.75 -1.24
C LEU A 101 -24.01 -28.19 -2.13
N PRO A 102 -24.25 -28.96 -3.21
CA PRO A 102 -23.22 -29.38 -4.16
C PRO A 102 -23.00 -28.28 -5.20
N LEU A 103 -22.52 -27.12 -4.78
CA LEU A 103 -22.12 -26.04 -5.68
C LEU A 103 -20.62 -25.83 -5.51
N GLU A 104 -19.91 -25.70 -6.63
CA GLU A 104 -18.49 -25.37 -6.72
C GLU A 104 -18.25 -24.01 -6.08
N VAL A 105 -17.28 -23.91 -5.17
CA VAL A 105 -16.83 -22.61 -4.65
C VAL A 105 -15.47 -22.38 -5.27
N ASP A 106 -15.41 -21.42 -6.17
CA ASP A 106 -14.18 -20.89 -6.72
C ASP A 106 -13.84 -19.56 -6.06
N GLU A 107 -12.58 -19.43 -5.67
CA GLU A 107 -12.08 -18.31 -4.89
C GLU A 107 -10.68 -17.90 -5.34
N GLU A 108 -10.53 -16.62 -5.67
CA GLU A 108 -9.23 -16.01 -5.85
C GLU A 108 -8.79 -15.38 -4.52
N THR A 109 -7.61 -15.77 -4.04
CA THR A 109 -7.14 -15.38 -2.69
C THR A 109 -5.67 -14.99 -2.67
N VAL A 110 -5.39 -13.79 -2.17
CA VAL A 110 -4.03 -13.28 -1.92
C VAL A 110 -3.78 -13.07 -0.43
N THR A 111 -2.55 -13.31 0.01
CA THR A 111 -2.17 -13.24 1.42
C THR A 111 -0.81 -12.58 1.64
N ALA A 112 -0.72 -11.58 2.50
CA ALA A 112 0.53 -10.83 2.72
C ALA A 112 1.50 -11.54 3.71
N PRO A 113 2.85 -11.32 3.70
CA PRO A 113 3.65 -10.20 3.14
C PRO A 113 3.55 -10.05 1.62
N PRO A 114 3.64 -8.82 1.06
CA PRO A 114 2.78 -8.36 -0.04
C PRO A 114 2.72 -9.36 -1.18
N SER A 115 1.50 -9.68 -1.58
CA SER A 115 1.22 -10.46 -2.78
C SER A 115 1.04 -9.51 -3.95
N ALA A 116 1.46 -9.92 -5.16
CA ALA A 116 1.03 -9.20 -6.35
C ALA A 116 -0.50 -9.19 -6.40
N ALA A 117 -1.09 -8.06 -6.77
CA ALA A 117 -2.50 -7.99 -7.09
C ALA A 117 -2.83 -9.03 -8.17
N SER A 118 -3.99 -9.65 -8.05
CA SER A 118 -4.43 -10.74 -8.90
C SER A 118 -5.89 -10.53 -9.26
N SER A 119 -6.22 -10.70 -10.53
CA SER A 119 -7.58 -10.62 -11.01
C SER A 119 -7.87 -11.84 -11.87
N ASP A 120 -9.04 -12.43 -11.66
CA ASP A 120 -9.47 -13.63 -12.35
C ASP A 120 -10.97 -13.61 -12.64
N THR A 121 -11.38 -14.39 -13.65
CA THR A 121 -12.78 -14.71 -13.87
C THR A 121 -13.12 -15.93 -13.03
N LEU A 122 -14.08 -15.80 -12.13
CA LEU A 122 -14.41 -16.86 -11.18
C LEU A 122 -15.41 -17.84 -11.82
N LEU A 123 -15.32 -19.11 -11.42
CA LEU A 123 -16.11 -20.18 -12.03
C LEU A 123 -17.61 -19.87 -12.05
N PRO A 124 -18.31 -20.16 -13.16
CA PRO A 124 -19.75 -19.99 -13.26
C PRO A 124 -20.49 -20.78 -12.18
N VAL A 125 -21.41 -20.14 -11.46
CA VAL A 125 -22.26 -20.85 -10.52
C VAL A 125 -23.43 -21.50 -11.28
N ASP A 126 -23.39 -22.83 -11.47
CA ASP A 126 -24.49 -23.57 -12.12
C ASP A 126 -25.78 -23.51 -11.27
N LEU A 127 -26.64 -22.58 -11.64
CA LEU A 127 -28.01 -22.46 -11.18
C LEU A 127 -29.01 -22.64 -12.34
N ALA A 128 -28.62 -23.27 -13.46
CA ALA A 128 -29.31 -23.20 -14.76
C ALA A 128 -30.83 -23.51 -14.71
N SER A 129 -31.27 -24.29 -13.72
CA SER A 129 -32.69 -24.60 -13.50
C SER A 129 -33.51 -23.47 -12.84
N ILE A 130 -32.86 -22.39 -12.39
CA ILE A 130 -33.39 -21.38 -11.44
C ILE A 130 -32.89 -19.96 -11.73
N ALA A 131 -31.63 -19.78 -12.11
CA ALA A 131 -31.02 -18.52 -12.51
C ALA A 131 -29.93 -18.78 -13.56
N ASN A 132 -29.83 -17.89 -14.55
CA ASN A 132 -28.65 -17.77 -15.39
C ASN A 132 -27.87 -16.55 -14.86
N LEU A 133 -26.66 -16.78 -14.38
CA LEU A 133 -25.75 -15.75 -13.89
C LEU A 133 -24.77 -15.44 -15.03
N GLY A 134 -24.56 -14.15 -15.29
CA GLY A 134 -23.48 -13.72 -16.16
C GLY A 134 -22.13 -13.88 -15.46
N VAL A 135 -21.07 -13.48 -16.15
CA VAL A 135 -19.69 -13.55 -15.68
C VAL A 135 -19.55 -12.95 -14.28
N ILE A 136 -18.91 -13.69 -13.38
CA ILE A 136 -18.45 -13.22 -12.08
C ILE A 136 -16.94 -13.05 -12.17
N SER A 137 -16.42 -11.88 -11.83
CA SER A 137 -14.97 -11.65 -11.79
C SER A 137 -14.52 -11.17 -10.41
N GLY A 138 -13.30 -11.54 -10.06
CA GLY A 138 -12.62 -11.14 -8.83
C GLY A 138 -11.36 -10.32 -9.11
N ASP A 139 -11.14 -9.30 -8.29
CA ASP A 139 -9.84 -8.62 -8.17
C ASP A 139 -9.46 -8.58 -6.69
N VAL A 140 -8.25 -9.00 -6.35
CA VAL A 140 -7.78 -9.07 -4.96
C VAL A 140 -6.37 -8.53 -4.82
N GLU A 141 -6.16 -7.82 -3.71
CA GLU A 141 -4.88 -7.21 -3.35
C GLU A 141 -4.64 -7.35 -1.84
N ALA A 142 -3.40 -7.65 -1.44
CA ALA A 142 -3.00 -7.72 -0.04
C ALA A 142 -1.56 -7.19 0.12
N ASN A 143 -1.43 -6.02 0.76
CA ASN A 143 -0.23 -5.17 0.73
C ASN A 143 0.52 -5.08 2.06
N TYR A 144 0.08 -5.82 3.09
CA TYR A 144 0.68 -5.75 4.42
C TYR A 144 2.12 -6.27 4.45
N VAL A 145 3.10 -5.46 4.88
CA VAL A 145 4.53 -5.80 4.76
C VAL A 145 5.02 -6.68 5.92
N SER A 146 4.95 -6.22 7.15
CA SER A 146 5.40 -6.99 8.31
C SER A 146 4.85 -6.45 9.64
N ALA A 147 5.05 -7.18 10.73
CA ALA A 147 4.59 -6.73 12.06
C ALA A 147 5.27 -5.40 12.51
N ASP A 148 6.37 -5.02 11.87
CA ASP A 148 7.22 -3.89 12.25
C ASP A 148 7.24 -2.77 11.17
N GLU A 149 6.45 -2.90 10.08
CA GLU A 149 6.45 -1.95 8.95
C GLU A 149 5.04 -1.83 8.34
N CYS A 150 4.58 -0.60 8.12
CA CYS A 150 3.27 -0.34 7.49
C CYS A 150 3.35 -0.38 5.96
N PRO A 151 2.26 -0.74 5.26
CA PRO A 151 2.19 -0.59 3.80
C PRO A 151 2.44 0.87 3.38
N PRO A 152 2.95 1.10 2.14
CA PRO A 152 3.04 2.42 1.55
C PRO A 152 1.72 3.17 1.67
N ALA A 153 1.79 4.47 1.95
CA ALA A 153 0.62 5.34 1.94
C ALA A 153 0.35 5.83 0.51
N ASP A 154 -0.91 5.82 0.12
CA ASP A 154 -1.45 6.57 -1.01
C ASP A 154 -2.34 7.69 -0.43
N GLY A 155 -1.79 8.90 -0.40
CA GLY A 155 -2.36 10.01 0.38
C GLY A 155 -2.48 9.66 1.87
N ASN A 156 -3.70 9.72 2.40
CA ASN A 156 -3.99 9.43 3.81
C ASN A 156 -4.36 7.96 4.08
N ILE A 157 -4.33 7.10 3.06
CA ILE A 157 -4.80 5.72 3.12
C ILE A 157 -3.62 4.76 2.94
N ARG A 158 -3.48 3.78 3.83
CA ARG A 158 -2.58 2.64 3.70
C ARG A 158 -3.42 1.39 3.51
N LEU A 159 -3.58 0.96 2.27
CA LEU A 159 -4.35 -0.23 1.92
C LEU A 159 -3.71 -1.47 2.55
N LEU A 160 -4.47 -2.23 3.33
CA LEU A 160 -4.01 -3.50 3.90
C LEU A 160 -4.46 -4.64 2.99
N GLY A 161 -5.75 -4.66 2.63
CA GLY A 161 -6.31 -5.59 1.67
C GLY A 161 -7.55 -5.05 0.97
N ARG A 162 -7.71 -5.41 -0.31
CA ARG A 162 -8.87 -5.14 -1.16
C ARG A 162 -9.34 -6.45 -1.79
N ALA A 163 -10.66 -6.66 -1.85
CA ALA A 163 -11.28 -7.70 -2.65
C ALA A 163 -12.51 -7.10 -3.35
N THR A 164 -12.52 -7.13 -4.67
CA THR A 164 -13.65 -6.74 -5.51
C THR A 164 -14.24 -7.98 -6.13
N THR A 165 -15.56 -8.12 -6.04
CA THR A 165 -16.32 -9.13 -6.78
C THR A 165 -17.37 -8.41 -7.61
N SER A 166 -17.47 -8.73 -8.89
CA SER A 166 -18.48 -8.15 -9.78
C SER A 166 -19.27 -9.25 -10.48
N LEU A 167 -20.53 -8.99 -10.76
CA LEU A 167 -21.46 -9.84 -11.51
C LEU A 167 -22.02 -9.00 -12.65
N ALA A 168 -21.80 -9.41 -13.89
CA ALA A 168 -22.23 -8.64 -15.07
C ALA A 168 -23.76 -8.46 -15.14
N ALA A 169 -24.52 -9.53 -14.91
CA ALA A 169 -25.97 -9.53 -14.78
C ALA A 169 -26.46 -10.87 -14.24
N ALA A 170 -27.71 -10.95 -13.77
CA ALA A 170 -28.35 -12.22 -13.44
C ALA A 170 -29.82 -12.26 -13.90
N THR A 171 -30.21 -13.31 -14.59
CA THR A 171 -31.60 -13.55 -15.02
C THR A 171 -32.20 -14.74 -14.27
N LEU A 172 -33.18 -14.49 -13.41
CA LEU A 172 -33.97 -15.54 -12.77
C LEU A 172 -34.98 -16.15 -13.74
N VAL A 173 -35.19 -17.46 -13.61
CA VAL A 173 -35.96 -18.31 -14.54
C VAL A 173 -37.26 -17.69 -15.05
N SER A 174 -37.54 -17.97 -16.33
CA SER A 174 -38.78 -17.56 -16.98
C SER A 174 -39.96 -18.45 -16.59
N VAL A 175 -41.04 -17.83 -16.12
CA VAL A 175 -42.30 -18.55 -15.81
C VAL A 175 -43.32 -18.29 -16.93
N PRO A 176 -43.96 -19.35 -17.48
CA PRO A 176 -44.96 -19.20 -18.54
C PRO A 176 -46.07 -18.21 -18.17
N GLY A 177 -46.19 -17.13 -18.94
CA GLY A 177 -47.15 -16.05 -18.72
C GLY A 177 -46.63 -14.83 -17.94
N PHE A 178 -45.40 -14.87 -17.41
CA PHE A 178 -44.74 -13.75 -16.74
C PHE A 178 -43.39 -13.35 -17.35
N GLY A 179 -42.79 -14.19 -18.20
CA GLY A 179 -41.40 -13.98 -18.68
C GLY A 179 -40.40 -14.20 -17.55
N SER A 180 -39.23 -13.57 -17.61
CA SER A 180 -38.21 -13.65 -16.55
C SER A 180 -38.75 -13.07 -15.24
N VAL A 181 -38.56 -13.80 -14.15
CA VAL A 181 -39.07 -13.41 -12.83
C VAL A 181 -38.36 -12.15 -12.32
N ALA A 182 -37.03 -12.13 -12.45
CA ALA A 182 -36.21 -10.96 -12.21
C ALA A 182 -35.00 -10.97 -13.16
N GLN A 183 -34.58 -9.80 -13.61
CA GLN A 183 -33.27 -9.53 -14.20
C GLN A 183 -32.59 -8.51 -13.30
N ILE A 184 -31.41 -8.85 -12.80
CA ILE A 184 -30.57 -8.00 -11.98
C ILE A 184 -29.47 -7.51 -12.92
N GLY A 185 -29.33 -6.19 -13.08
CA GLY A 185 -28.19 -5.61 -13.80
C GLY A 185 -26.88 -5.85 -13.06
N ALA A 186 -25.80 -5.22 -13.53
CA ALA A 186 -24.48 -5.39 -12.93
C ALA A 186 -24.49 -5.11 -11.42
N VAL A 187 -23.85 -5.95 -10.63
CA VAL A 187 -23.68 -5.77 -9.18
C VAL A 187 -22.21 -5.90 -8.87
N GLU A 188 -21.66 -4.97 -8.12
CA GLU A 188 -20.27 -5.03 -7.66
C GLU A 188 -20.23 -4.80 -6.15
N SER A 189 -19.36 -5.55 -5.48
CA SER A 189 -19.04 -5.40 -4.07
C SER A 189 -17.52 -5.32 -3.92
N GLU A 190 -17.04 -4.23 -3.34
CA GLU A 190 -15.63 -3.99 -3.03
C GLU A 190 -15.46 -3.97 -1.50
N ALA A 191 -14.79 -4.96 -0.95
CA ALA A 191 -14.43 -5.06 0.46
C ALA A 191 -12.98 -4.58 0.68
N ARG A 192 -12.78 -3.61 1.57
CA ARG A 192 -11.47 -3.00 1.87
C ARG A 192 -11.19 -2.98 3.36
N THR A 193 -9.94 -3.29 3.70
CA THR A 193 -9.34 -3.03 5.02
C THR A 193 -8.13 -2.13 4.83
N PHE A 194 -8.09 -1.03 5.58
CA PHE A 194 -7.01 -0.04 5.45
C PHE A 194 -6.80 0.74 6.74
N LEU A 195 -5.63 1.36 6.84
CA LEU A 195 -5.34 2.36 7.86
C LEU A 195 -5.55 3.74 7.24
N GLU A 196 -6.24 4.64 7.94
CA GLU A 196 -6.55 5.98 7.46
C GLU A 196 -6.10 7.01 8.49
N ASP A 197 -5.20 7.92 8.08
CA ASP A 197 -4.79 9.07 8.88
C ASP A 197 -5.61 10.30 8.43
N ALA A 198 -6.82 10.44 8.96
CA ALA A 198 -7.77 11.45 8.49
C ALA A 198 -7.42 12.88 8.96
N ASP A 199 -6.65 13.02 10.04
CA ASP A 199 -6.25 14.30 10.64
C ASP A 199 -4.76 14.65 10.50
N GLY A 200 -3.96 13.76 9.92
CA GLY A 200 -2.56 13.99 9.57
C GLY A 200 -1.63 14.04 10.78
N ASP A 201 -2.03 13.38 11.88
CA ASP A 201 -1.29 13.41 13.15
C ASP A 201 -0.33 12.22 13.33
N GLY A 202 -0.27 11.32 12.34
CA GLY A 202 0.56 10.10 12.33
C GLY A 202 -0.15 8.86 12.90
N ALA A 203 -1.28 9.02 13.59
CA ALA A 203 -2.03 7.94 14.22
C ALA A 203 -3.22 7.49 13.36
N SER A 204 -3.01 6.49 12.51
CA SER A 204 -4.04 6.01 11.61
C SER A 204 -5.16 5.23 12.32
N HIS A 205 -6.41 5.48 11.95
CA HIS A 205 -7.57 4.67 12.34
C HIS A 205 -7.59 3.35 11.57
N MET A 206 -8.06 2.27 12.22
CA MET A 206 -8.37 1.03 11.50
C MET A 206 -9.75 1.15 10.87
N VAL A 207 -9.83 0.93 9.56
CA VAL A 207 -11.07 1.04 8.77
C VAL A 207 -11.37 -0.26 8.04
N SER A 208 -12.64 -0.64 8.03
CA SER A 208 -13.17 -1.73 7.22
C SER A 208 -14.41 -1.25 6.48
N GLN A 209 -14.42 -1.38 5.17
CA GLN A 209 -15.40 -0.78 4.29
C GLN A 209 -15.88 -1.77 3.23
N VAL A 210 -17.17 -1.73 2.92
CA VAL A 210 -17.75 -2.44 1.77
C VAL A 210 -18.53 -1.43 0.94
N ASP A 211 -18.13 -1.26 -0.30
CA ASP A 211 -18.82 -0.44 -1.29
C ASP A 211 -19.62 -1.34 -2.22
N THR A 212 -20.91 -1.06 -2.39
CA THR A 212 -21.78 -1.88 -3.25
C THR A 212 -22.49 -1.03 -4.29
N THR A 213 -22.34 -1.39 -5.56
CA THR A 213 -23.12 -0.82 -6.67
C THR A 213 -24.15 -1.85 -7.16
N VAL A 214 -25.36 -1.39 -7.50
CA VAL A 214 -26.42 -2.26 -8.00
C VAL A 214 -27.10 -1.59 -9.19
N GLY A 215 -27.01 -2.24 -10.35
CA GLY A 215 -27.72 -1.87 -11.56
C GLY A 215 -29.24 -2.06 -11.46
N ASP A 216 -29.94 -1.77 -12.55
CA ASP A 216 -31.40 -1.86 -12.57
C ASP A 216 -31.90 -3.29 -12.29
N VAL A 217 -32.83 -3.44 -11.36
CA VAL A 217 -33.54 -4.71 -11.11
C VAL A 217 -34.90 -4.68 -11.81
N ARG A 218 -35.06 -5.48 -12.87
CA ARG A 218 -36.28 -5.59 -13.67
C ARG A 218 -37.07 -6.82 -13.26
N LEU A 219 -38.37 -6.70 -12.96
CA LEU A 219 -39.23 -7.81 -12.55
C LEU A 219 -40.35 -8.04 -13.56
N LEU A 220 -40.71 -9.32 -13.77
CA LEU A 220 -41.86 -9.76 -14.57
C LEU A 220 -41.85 -9.20 -16.01
N THR A 221 -40.73 -9.36 -16.72
CA THR A 221 -40.45 -8.71 -18.00
C THR A 221 -41.39 -9.12 -19.14
N GLY A 222 -42.07 -10.26 -19.03
CA GLY A 222 -43.04 -10.74 -20.02
C GLY A 222 -44.44 -10.14 -19.95
N LEU A 223 -44.71 -9.23 -19.00
CA LEU A 223 -45.98 -8.49 -18.91
C LEU A 223 -45.86 -7.08 -19.49
N LEU A 224 -46.89 -6.64 -20.24
CA LEU A 224 -46.97 -5.27 -20.77
C LEU A 224 -46.86 -4.23 -19.63
N GLY A 225 -45.71 -3.56 -19.54
CA GLY A 225 -45.41 -2.53 -18.55
C GLY A 225 -44.50 -2.97 -17.39
N GLY A 226 -43.43 -3.74 -17.66
CA GLY A 226 -42.48 -4.27 -16.68
C GLY A 226 -42.05 -3.32 -15.56
N ILE A 227 -41.66 -3.89 -14.42
CA ILE A 227 -41.30 -3.16 -13.18
C ILE A 227 -39.79 -3.02 -13.15
N THR A 228 -39.26 -1.80 -13.04
CA THR A 228 -37.82 -1.53 -12.87
C THR A 228 -37.59 -0.88 -11.51
N ILE A 229 -36.58 -1.35 -10.78
CA ILE A 229 -36.14 -0.78 -9.51
C ILE A 229 -34.73 -0.24 -9.73
N ARG A 230 -34.54 1.06 -9.49
CA ARG A 230 -33.27 1.77 -9.69
C ARG A 230 -32.82 2.42 -8.39
N LEU A 231 -31.56 2.24 -8.00
CA LEU A 231 -30.94 2.98 -6.91
C LEU A 231 -30.40 4.33 -7.40
N SER A 232 -30.32 5.31 -6.50
CA SER A 232 -29.77 6.64 -6.83
C SER A 232 -28.26 6.64 -7.01
N GLU A 233 -27.54 5.79 -6.29
CA GLU A 233 -26.07 5.69 -6.23
C GLU A 233 -25.68 4.38 -5.52
N GLY A 234 -24.37 4.10 -5.46
CA GLY A 234 -23.80 3.01 -4.67
C GLY A 234 -23.99 3.21 -3.16
N VAL A 235 -23.72 2.17 -2.37
CA VAL A 235 -23.85 2.22 -0.91
C VAL A 235 -22.55 1.84 -0.26
N THR A 236 -22.01 2.77 0.53
CA THR A 236 -20.89 2.49 1.43
C THR A 236 -21.39 1.98 2.79
N THR A 237 -20.86 0.85 3.25
CA THR A 237 -20.98 0.35 4.63
C THR A 237 -19.60 0.38 5.28
N ARG A 238 -19.42 1.14 6.36
CA ARG A 238 -18.10 1.42 6.95
C ARG A 238 -18.08 1.17 8.46
N ALA A 239 -17.04 0.51 8.95
CA ALA A 239 -16.69 0.42 10.37
C ALA A 239 -15.31 1.04 10.59
N GLU A 240 -15.17 1.77 11.69
CA GLU A 240 -13.95 2.52 12.01
C GLU A 240 -13.63 2.41 13.50
N SER A 241 -12.34 2.40 13.82
CA SER A 241 -11.82 2.37 15.18
C SER A 241 -10.56 3.23 15.35
N ASP A 242 -10.62 4.16 16.31
CA ASP A 242 -9.46 4.91 16.85
C ASP A 242 -8.85 4.21 18.10
N GLY A 243 -9.40 3.04 18.44
CA GLY A 243 -9.03 2.22 19.60
C GLY A 243 -9.49 2.71 20.99
N THR A 244 -10.17 3.85 21.04
CA THR A 244 -11.02 4.28 22.18
C THR A 244 -12.50 4.19 21.85
N THR A 245 -12.88 4.51 20.62
CA THR A 245 -14.23 4.48 20.09
C THR A 245 -14.26 3.71 18.78
N GLY A 246 -15.18 2.75 18.71
CA GLY A 246 -15.55 2.05 17.50
C GLY A 246 -16.90 2.54 17.01
N THR A 247 -17.00 2.84 15.72
CA THR A 247 -18.26 3.25 15.08
C THR A 247 -18.53 2.44 13.81
N ALA A 248 -19.78 2.45 13.37
CA ALA A 248 -20.18 1.85 12.12
C ALA A 248 -21.35 2.64 11.51
N SER A 249 -21.31 2.85 10.20
CA SER A 249 -22.25 3.65 9.44
C SER A 249 -22.56 3.00 8.10
N ARG A 250 -23.65 3.46 7.49
CA ARG A 250 -24.05 3.12 6.13
C ARG A 250 -24.70 4.34 5.49
N GLU A 251 -24.38 4.61 4.23
CA GLU A 251 -24.88 5.78 3.50
C GLU A 251 -26.39 5.71 3.22
N ASN A 252 -27.01 6.89 3.08
CA ASN A 252 -28.44 7.00 2.85
C ASN A 252 -28.74 7.08 1.35
N VAL A 253 -29.23 5.99 0.77
CA VAL A 253 -29.64 5.95 -0.63
C VAL A 253 -31.15 5.96 -0.81
N THR A 254 -31.61 6.17 -2.05
CA THR A 254 -33.02 6.03 -2.43
C THR A 254 -33.22 5.02 -3.54
N ALA A 255 -34.32 4.27 -3.49
CA ALA A 255 -34.74 3.37 -4.57
C ALA A 255 -36.01 3.90 -5.25
N GLN A 256 -35.98 4.02 -6.57
CA GLN A 256 -37.14 4.35 -7.39
C GLN A 256 -37.76 3.08 -7.97
N VAL A 257 -39.08 2.95 -7.87
CA VAL A 257 -39.83 1.87 -8.51
C VAL A 257 -40.62 2.44 -9.68
N ILE A 258 -40.27 2.00 -10.88
CA ILE A 258 -40.75 2.48 -12.17
C ILE A 258 -41.61 1.39 -12.80
N VAL A 259 -42.81 1.72 -13.27
CA VAL A 259 -43.71 0.78 -13.95
C VAL A 259 -44.21 1.42 -15.24
N GLY A 260 -43.89 0.80 -16.37
CA GLY A 260 -44.23 1.35 -17.70
C GLY A 260 -43.66 2.76 -17.93
N GLY A 261 -42.43 3.00 -17.49
CA GLY A 261 -41.73 4.29 -17.65
C GLY A 261 -42.13 5.39 -16.66
N VAL A 262 -42.97 5.11 -15.66
CA VAL A 262 -43.41 6.09 -14.65
C VAL A 262 -42.99 5.65 -13.25
N THR A 263 -42.29 6.51 -12.50
CA THR A 263 -41.97 6.30 -11.08
C THR A 263 -43.24 6.33 -10.24
N ILE A 264 -43.59 5.19 -9.64
CA ILE A 264 -44.81 5.03 -8.82
C ILE A 264 -44.52 5.01 -7.31
N ALA A 265 -43.27 4.77 -6.92
CA ALA A 265 -42.81 4.84 -5.54
C ALA A 265 -41.34 5.26 -5.48
N THR A 266 -41.00 6.03 -4.44
CA THR A 266 -39.60 6.34 -4.07
C THR A 266 -39.43 5.93 -2.62
N ILE A 267 -38.42 5.11 -2.37
CA ILE A 267 -38.16 4.48 -1.07
C ILE A 267 -36.87 5.06 -0.54
N SER A 268 -36.94 5.69 0.63
CA SER A 268 -35.78 6.27 1.32
C SER A 268 -35.66 5.81 2.77
N ALA A 269 -36.57 4.94 3.22
CA ALA A 269 -36.60 4.43 4.58
C ALA A 269 -35.97 3.03 4.66
N GLN A 270 -34.92 2.90 5.47
CA GLN A 270 -34.21 1.64 5.71
C GLN A 270 -35.04 0.67 6.58
N GLY A 271 -34.85 -0.63 6.37
CA GLY A 271 -35.43 -1.69 7.19
C GLY A 271 -36.96 -1.81 7.10
N GLN A 272 -37.60 -1.10 6.16
CA GLN A 272 -39.04 -1.16 5.92
C GLN A 272 -39.33 -1.58 4.47
N LEU A 273 -40.02 -2.71 4.33
CA LEU A 273 -40.63 -3.12 3.06
C LEU A 273 -41.89 -2.28 2.80
N ILE A 274 -42.02 -1.75 1.58
CA ILE A 274 -43.14 -0.93 1.14
C ILE A 274 -43.94 -1.69 0.08
N ASP A 275 -45.24 -1.86 0.32
CA ASP A 275 -46.17 -2.42 -0.67
C ASP A 275 -46.24 -1.50 -1.90
N VAL A 276 -45.85 -2.01 -3.06
CA VAL A 276 -45.91 -1.31 -4.34
C VAL A 276 -47.22 -1.70 -5.04
N PRO A 277 -48.15 -0.76 -5.26
CA PRO A 277 -49.42 -1.06 -5.91
C PRO A 277 -49.22 -1.25 -7.41
N VAL A 278 -49.03 -2.50 -7.86
CA VAL A 278 -48.97 -2.88 -9.27
C VAL A 278 -50.28 -3.46 -9.78
N ASN A 279 -50.74 -3.00 -10.95
CA ASN A 279 -51.94 -3.50 -11.61
C ASN A 279 -51.65 -3.84 -13.08
N LEU A 280 -51.10 -5.04 -13.29
CA LEU A 280 -50.71 -5.56 -14.61
C LEU A 280 -51.79 -6.48 -15.25
N GLY A 281 -53.08 -6.29 -14.94
CA GLY A 281 -54.17 -6.99 -15.64
C GLY A 281 -54.68 -8.29 -15.00
N LEU A 282 -54.49 -9.46 -15.65
CA LEU A 282 -55.11 -10.75 -15.25
C LEU A 282 -54.40 -11.48 -14.09
N ALA A 283 -53.26 -10.97 -13.61
CA ALA A 283 -52.48 -11.52 -12.51
C ALA A 283 -52.70 -10.74 -11.20
N ASN A 284 -52.71 -11.44 -10.07
CA ASN A 284 -52.63 -10.79 -8.75
C ASN A 284 -51.16 -10.74 -8.34
N ILE A 285 -50.61 -9.55 -8.14
CA ILE A 285 -49.21 -9.33 -7.77
C ILE A 285 -49.18 -8.60 -6.43
N ASP A 286 -48.41 -9.14 -5.49
CA ASP A 286 -48.05 -8.51 -4.23
C ASP A 286 -46.53 -8.27 -4.27
N LEU A 287 -46.13 -7.02 -4.49
CA LEU A 287 -44.72 -6.61 -4.57
C LEU A 287 -44.39 -5.71 -3.39
N GLN A 288 -43.34 -6.07 -2.68
CA GLN A 288 -42.74 -5.27 -1.62
C GLN A 288 -41.29 -4.97 -1.97
N VAL A 289 -40.94 -3.69 -1.96
CA VAL A 289 -39.56 -3.24 -2.20
C VAL A 289 -39.13 -2.43 -0.99
N GLY A 290 -37.87 -2.56 -0.57
CA GLY A 290 -37.31 -1.82 0.54
C GLY A 290 -35.79 -1.72 0.45
N LEU A 291 -35.23 -0.74 1.15
CA LEU A 291 -33.80 -0.72 1.45
C LEU A 291 -33.58 -1.59 2.69
N GLY A 292 -32.61 -2.51 2.67
CA GLY A 292 -32.41 -3.43 3.79
C GLY A 292 -31.97 -2.71 5.07
N SER A 293 -32.07 -3.40 6.20
CA SER A 293 -31.75 -2.81 7.50
C SER A 293 -30.26 -2.83 7.78
N PHE A 294 -29.72 -1.68 8.21
CA PHE A 294 -28.41 -1.59 8.83
C PHE A 294 -28.52 -1.74 10.35
N THR A 295 -27.69 -2.57 10.95
CA THR A 295 -27.56 -2.72 12.41
C THR A 295 -26.14 -2.37 12.83
N ASN A 296 -25.98 -1.27 13.55
CA ASN A 296 -24.73 -0.95 14.22
C ASN A 296 -24.63 -1.75 15.54
N THR A 297 -23.62 -2.62 15.63
CA THR A 297 -23.28 -3.49 16.77
C THR A 297 -22.00 -3.07 17.49
N SER A 298 -21.47 -1.89 17.18
CA SER A 298 -20.21 -1.35 17.73
C SER A 298 -20.20 -1.34 19.26
N SER A 299 -19.05 -1.67 19.85
CA SER A 299 -18.90 -1.70 21.30
C SER A 299 -17.47 -1.37 21.74
N GLY A 300 -17.33 -0.34 22.60
CA GLY A 300 -16.02 0.08 23.08
C GLY A 300 -15.16 0.61 21.93
N ALA A 301 -13.97 0.05 21.78
CA ALA A 301 -13.03 0.32 20.71
C ALA A 301 -13.36 -0.42 19.39
N THR A 302 -14.29 -1.38 19.39
CA THR A 302 -14.59 -2.15 18.18
C THR A 302 -15.78 -1.52 17.43
N GLY A 303 -15.52 -1.03 16.21
CA GLY A 303 -16.53 -0.66 15.24
C GLY A 303 -17.09 -1.92 14.61
N SER A 304 -18.42 -2.06 14.54
CA SER A 304 -19.05 -3.23 13.92
C SER A 304 -20.44 -2.88 13.38
N GLY A 305 -20.69 -3.27 12.14
CA GLY A 305 -21.93 -3.02 11.42
C GLY A 305 -22.32 -4.20 10.53
N SER A 306 -23.63 -4.42 10.40
CA SER A 306 -24.19 -5.50 9.58
C SER A 306 -25.37 -4.97 8.75
N GLN A 307 -25.31 -5.20 7.45
CA GLN A 307 -26.28 -4.78 6.44
C GLN A 307 -26.91 -6.04 5.81
N ASP A 308 -28.21 -6.25 6.06
CA ASP A 308 -28.93 -7.43 5.56
C ASP A 308 -29.13 -7.43 4.03
N ALA A 309 -29.15 -6.24 3.41
CA ALA A 309 -29.18 -6.01 1.95
C ALA A 309 -29.13 -4.52 1.63
N VAL A 310 -28.45 -4.08 0.58
CA VAL A 310 -28.66 -2.75 -0.01
C VAL A 310 -30.09 -2.60 -0.51
N LEU A 311 -30.54 -3.56 -1.34
CA LEU A 311 -31.89 -3.62 -1.91
C LEU A 311 -32.55 -4.95 -1.55
N ARG A 312 -33.78 -4.89 -1.04
CA ARG A 312 -34.59 -6.09 -0.78
C ARG A 312 -35.90 -6.06 -1.56
N VAL A 313 -36.17 -7.16 -2.28
CA VAL A 313 -37.36 -7.33 -3.12
C VAL A 313 -38.08 -8.60 -2.70
N VAL A 314 -39.35 -8.45 -2.31
CA VAL A 314 -40.24 -9.58 -2.00
C VAL A 314 -41.40 -9.54 -2.98
N LEU A 315 -41.57 -10.61 -3.77
CA LEU A 315 -42.57 -10.70 -4.82
C LEU A 315 -43.36 -12.00 -4.70
N HIS A 316 -44.68 -11.87 -4.56
CA HIS A 316 -45.62 -12.99 -4.64
C HIS A 316 -46.61 -12.75 -5.79
N ALA A 317 -46.62 -13.63 -6.79
CA ALA A 317 -47.51 -13.52 -7.94
C ALA A 317 -48.38 -14.78 -8.16
N GLU A 318 -49.66 -14.57 -8.45
CA GLU A 318 -50.62 -15.64 -8.77
C GLU A 318 -51.19 -15.49 -10.19
N LEU A 319 -51.18 -16.59 -10.94
CA LEU A 319 -51.81 -16.69 -12.26
C LEU A 319 -53.02 -17.63 -12.21
N LEU A 320 -54.19 -17.12 -12.59
CA LEU A 320 -55.46 -17.89 -12.61
C LEU A 320 -55.82 -18.58 -11.27
N GLY A 321 -55.33 -18.04 -10.14
CA GLY A 321 -55.60 -18.55 -8.79
C GLY A 321 -54.70 -19.70 -8.32
N SER A 322 -53.54 -19.89 -8.95
CA SER A 322 -52.44 -20.74 -8.45
C SER A 322 -51.19 -19.87 -8.22
N PRO A 323 -50.41 -20.10 -7.15
CA PRO A 323 -49.13 -19.42 -6.95
C PRO A 323 -48.19 -19.78 -8.09
N ALA A 324 -47.60 -18.76 -8.71
CA ALA A 324 -46.75 -18.89 -9.89
C ALA A 324 -45.31 -18.40 -9.63
N VAL A 325 -45.14 -17.40 -8.75
CA VAL A 325 -43.83 -16.84 -8.36
C VAL A 325 -43.85 -16.51 -6.87
N ASP A 326 -42.79 -16.90 -6.15
CA ASP A 326 -42.50 -16.51 -4.76
C ASP A 326 -40.98 -16.22 -4.69
N LEU A 327 -40.61 -14.95 -4.52
CA LEU A 327 -39.23 -14.46 -4.58
C LEU A 327 -38.94 -13.58 -3.34
N ASP A 328 -37.83 -13.85 -2.67
CA ASP A 328 -37.24 -13.00 -1.61
C ASP A 328 -35.76 -12.78 -1.93
N LEU A 329 -35.48 -11.68 -2.63
CA LEU A 329 -34.17 -11.31 -3.12
C LEU A 329 -33.54 -10.26 -2.20
N ALA A 330 -32.31 -10.50 -1.77
CA ALA A 330 -31.47 -9.53 -1.08
C ALA A 330 -30.22 -9.27 -1.93
N VAL A 331 -29.94 -8.02 -2.25
CA VAL A 331 -28.80 -7.61 -3.08
C VAL A 331 -27.90 -6.72 -2.22
N GLY A 332 -26.59 -6.95 -2.24
CA GLY A 332 -25.61 -6.22 -1.43
C GLY A 332 -25.67 -6.43 0.08
N PRO A 333 -25.79 -7.65 0.65
CA PRO A 333 -25.50 -7.85 2.08
C PRO A 333 -24.04 -7.53 2.40
N ALA A 334 -23.77 -6.95 3.56
CA ALA A 334 -22.40 -6.62 3.97
C ALA A 334 -22.22 -6.66 5.49
N ASP A 335 -21.05 -7.09 5.95
CA ASP A 335 -20.62 -7.08 7.35
C ASP A 335 -19.23 -6.46 7.47
N VAL A 336 -19.05 -5.56 8.42
CA VAL A 336 -17.79 -4.85 8.65
C VAL A 336 -17.44 -4.82 10.14
N GLU A 337 -16.18 -5.03 10.47
CA GLU A 337 -15.65 -4.95 11.84
C GLU A 337 -14.25 -4.31 11.83
N ALA A 338 -13.98 -3.36 12.72
CA ALA A 338 -12.67 -2.72 12.85
C ALA A 338 -12.31 -2.50 14.32
N THR A 339 -11.07 -2.79 14.71
CA THR A 339 -10.53 -2.62 16.07
C THR A 339 -9.07 -2.17 16.03
N ALA A 340 -8.78 -1.00 16.59
CA ALA A 340 -7.43 -0.46 16.76
C ALA A 340 -7.02 -0.43 18.26
N PRO A 341 -5.72 -0.28 18.58
CA PRO A 341 -5.25 0.02 19.93
C PRO A 341 -5.54 1.49 20.29
N THR A 342 -5.62 1.78 21.60
CA THR A 342 -5.95 3.13 22.09
C THR A 342 -4.98 4.18 21.54
N GLY A 343 -5.50 5.14 20.75
CA GLY A 343 -4.70 6.18 20.13
C GLY A 343 -4.28 5.86 18.68
N GLY A 344 -4.95 4.94 17.99
CA GLY A 344 -4.68 4.62 16.58
C GLY A 344 -3.47 3.70 16.36
N VAL A 345 -3.13 3.47 15.09
CA VAL A 345 -1.96 2.72 14.62
C VAL A 345 -0.95 3.72 14.05
N GLU A 346 0.21 3.84 14.68
CA GLU A 346 1.30 4.69 14.18
C GLU A 346 1.98 4.02 12.99
N CYS A 347 1.96 4.69 11.84
CA CYS A 347 2.62 4.26 10.62
C CYS A 347 3.48 5.41 10.11
N THR A 348 4.73 5.51 10.59
CA THR A 348 5.69 6.47 10.04
C THR A 348 6.02 6.10 8.60
N THR A 349 6.13 7.08 7.72
CA THR A 349 6.64 6.94 6.34
C THR A 349 8.06 6.38 6.35
N ALA A 350 8.47 5.69 5.28
CA ALA A 350 9.80 5.10 5.17
C ALA A 350 10.88 6.13 5.52
N PRO A 351 11.95 5.73 6.22
CA PRO A 351 13.03 6.65 6.53
C PRO A 351 13.72 7.04 5.22
N GLN A 352 13.85 8.34 5.01
CA GLN A 352 14.55 8.91 3.86
C GLN A 352 16.04 8.56 3.98
N ASP A 353 16.68 8.20 2.87
CA ASP A 353 18.13 7.96 2.72
C ASP A 353 18.51 8.76 1.47
N SER A 354 18.84 10.03 1.70
CA SER A 354 18.89 11.07 0.68
C SER A 354 20.12 10.95 -0.22
N ASP A 355 21.21 10.34 0.25
CA ASP A 355 22.45 10.16 -0.50
C ASP A 355 22.76 8.71 -0.93
N GLY A 356 22.02 7.73 -0.40
CA GLY A 356 22.05 6.33 -0.80
C GLY A 356 23.26 5.56 -0.27
N ASP A 357 23.85 5.98 0.84
CA ASP A 357 25.04 5.38 1.45
C ASP A 357 24.72 4.17 2.35
N GLY A 358 23.44 4.01 2.71
CA GLY A 358 22.92 2.92 3.54
C GLY A 358 22.56 3.30 4.98
N LEU A 359 22.76 4.56 5.37
CA LEU A 359 22.15 5.21 6.52
C LEU A 359 20.90 5.97 6.09
N THR A 360 20.05 6.32 7.05
CA THR A 360 18.87 7.14 6.77
C THR A 360 19.09 8.56 7.28
N ASP A 361 18.44 9.57 6.70
CA ASP A 361 18.56 10.98 7.09
C ASP A 361 18.39 11.15 8.62
N ASP A 362 17.50 10.37 9.24
CA ASP A 362 17.28 10.37 10.69
C ASP A 362 18.40 9.69 11.50
N GLU A 363 19.04 8.64 10.95
CA GLU A 363 20.23 8.01 11.51
C GLU A 363 21.46 8.92 11.35
N GLU A 364 21.59 9.59 10.20
CA GLU A 364 22.65 10.53 9.90
C GLU A 364 22.56 11.77 10.80
N ASN A 365 21.37 12.35 10.96
CA ASN A 365 21.14 13.44 11.92
C ASN A 365 21.43 13.04 13.38
N GLN A 366 21.33 11.75 13.74
CA GLN A 366 21.67 11.25 15.08
C GLN A 366 23.17 11.01 15.25
N LEU A 367 23.85 10.60 14.19
CA LEU A 367 25.29 10.38 14.15
C LEU A 367 26.06 11.70 13.95
N GLY A 368 25.41 12.70 13.38
CA GLY A 368 25.98 14.01 13.03
C GLY A 368 26.55 14.08 11.61
N THR A 369 26.31 13.06 10.78
CA THR A 369 26.71 13.01 9.36
C THR A 369 25.73 13.81 8.49
N ASP A 370 26.14 14.24 7.29
CA ASP A 370 25.30 15.05 6.39
C ASP A 370 24.37 14.15 5.57
N PRO A 371 23.04 14.25 5.73
CA PRO A 371 22.08 13.42 4.99
C PRO A 371 22.17 13.45 3.46
N ASN A 372 22.94 14.38 2.88
CA ASN A 372 23.08 14.52 1.43
C ASN A 372 24.51 14.24 0.93
N ASP A 373 25.43 13.81 1.80
CA ASP A 373 26.82 13.52 1.46
C ASP A 373 27.25 12.12 1.93
N PRO A 374 27.41 11.14 1.01
CA PRO A 374 27.58 9.73 1.37
C PRO A 374 28.98 9.37 1.90
N ASP A 375 29.79 10.37 2.29
CA ASP A 375 31.18 10.32 2.78
C ASP A 375 31.46 11.68 3.47
N THR A 376 30.90 11.87 4.67
CA THR A 376 30.84 13.15 5.38
C THR A 376 32.24 13.69 5.68
N ASP A 377 33.17 12.82 6.10
CA ASP A 377 34.54 13.23 6.47
C ASP A 377 35.52 13.24 5.29
N ASN A 378 35.07 12.79 4.11
CA ASN A 378 35.78 12.79 2.84
C ASN A 378 37.10 11.98 2.86
N ASP A 379 37.17 10.93 3.66
CA ASP A 379 38.33 10.02 3.74
C ASP A 379 38.35 8.99 2.59
N GLY A 380 37.21 8.77 1.94
CA GLY A 380 37.04 7.82 0.83
C GLY A 380 36.37 6.49 1.20
N ILE A 381 35.85 6.35 2.41
CA ILE A 381 34.90 5.33 2.88
C ILE A 381 33.54 6.02 3.05
N GLN A 382 32.44 5.30 2.87
CA GLN A 382 31.09 5.87 2.98
C GLN A 382 30.59 5.72 4.42
N ASP A 383 29.85 6.70 4.96
CA ASP A 383 29.44 6.73 6.37
C ASP A 383 28.72 5.42 6.78
N GLY A 384 27.82 4.91 5.93
CA GLY A 384 27.14 3.64 6.15
C GLY A 384 28.07 2.42 6.21
N ALA A 385 29.17 2.42 5.44
CA ALA A 385 30.17 1.37 5.46
C ALA A 385 31.07 1.43 6.70
N GLU A 386 31.23 2.61 7.29
CA GLU A 386 31.96 2.82 8.53
C GLU A 386 31.15 2.39 9.73
N VAL A 387 29.87 2.78 9.78
CA VAL A 387 28.94 2.41 10.85
C VAL A 387 28.68 0.90 10.89
N ASP A 388 28.59 0.24 9.74
CA ASP A 388 28.36 -1.21 9.66
C ASP A 388 29.66 -2.05 9.73
N GLY A 389 30.81 -1.39 9.67
CA GLY A 389 32.16 -1.98 9.73
C GLY A 389 32.60 -2.68 8.45
N SER A 390 31.91 -2.50 7.34
CA SER A 390 32.31 -3.04 6.03
C SER A 390 33.45 -2.23 5.37
N GLY A 391 33.70 -1.00 5.82
CA GLY A 391 34.82 -0.14 5.45
C GLY A 391 36.18 -0.57 6.00
N ASN A 392 36.22 -1.22 7.17
CA ASN A 392 37.45 -1.73 7.80
C ASN A 392 37.85 -3.11 7.23
N GLN A 393 38.94 -3.19 6.47
CA GLN A 393 39.41 -4.44 5.86
C GLN A 393 40.28 -5.31 6.79
N PHE A 394 40.66 -4.81 7.96
CA PHE A 394 41.52 -5.51 8.91
C PHE A 394 40.73 -6.55 9.71
N ASP A 395 39.68 -6.12 10.43
CA ASP A 395 38.85 -7.02 11.25
C ASP A 395 37.33 -6.81 11.14
N GLY A 396 36.90 -5.76 10.42
CA GLY A 396 35.50 -5.40 10.21
C GLY A 396 34.83 -4.74 11.42
N ALA A 397 35.62 -4.12 12.32
CA ALA A 397 35.11 -3.22 13.34
C ALA A 397 34.66 -1.89 12.69
N PRO A 398 33.55 -1.29 13.17
CA PRO A 398 33.13 0.04 12.73
C PRO A 398 34.19 1.12 12.98
N THR A 399 34.27 2.09 12.09
CA THR A 399 35.07 3.33 12.18
C THR A 399 34.15 4.54 12.43
N ASP A 400 34.71 5.73 12.69
CA ASP A 400 33.96 6.94 13.00
C ASP A 400 33.69 7.78 11.72
N PRO A 401 32.45 7.83 11.22
CA PRO A 401 32.13 8.49 9.94
C PRO A 401 32.24 10.02 9.93
N LEU A 402 32.61 10.62 11.06
CA LEU A 402 32.87 12.06 11.18
C LEU A 402 34.37 12.38 11.24
N ALA A 403 35.21 11.36 11.27
CA ALA A 403 36.63 11.50 11.51
C ALA A 403 37.42 10.67 10.51
N ALA A 404 37.97 11.37 9.51
CA ALA A 404 38.75 10.74 8.45
C ALA A 404 39.95 9.91 8.93
N ASP A 405 40.37 10.06 10.19
CA ASP A 405 41.40 9.30 10.89
C ASP A 405 40.81 8.92 12.27
N THR A 406 40.22 7.72 12.35
CA THR A 406 39.40 7.25 13.49
C THR A 406 40.23 7.13 14.76
N ASP A 407 41.49 6.74 14.67
CA ASP A 407 42.36 6.53 15.83
C ASP A 407 43.37 7.66 16.10
N GLY A 408 43.42 8.65 15.20
CA GLY A 408 44.11 9.92 15.34
C GLY A 408 45.63 9.80 15.20
N ASP A 409 46.11 8.80 14.47
CA ASP A 409 47.55 8.52 14.37
C ASP A 409 48.27 9.26 13.23
N GLY A 410 47.49 9.87 12.34
CA GLY A 410 47.94 10.65 11.19
C GLY A 410 47.82 9.93 9.84
N LEU A 411 47.19 8.77 9.75
CA LEU A 411 46.75 8.11 8.52
C LEU A 411 45.22 8.12 8.46
N SER A 412 44.64 8.31 7.27
CA SER A 412 43.18 8.16 7.14
C SER A 412 42.77 6.70 7.13
N ASP A 413 41.53 6.38 7.49
CA ASP A 413 41.03 5.00 7.56
C ASP A 413 41.15 4.28 6.20
N SER A 414 40.95 5.03 5.11
CA SER A 414 41.18 4.54 3.74
C SER A 414 42.67 4.35 3.37
N GLU A 415 43.59 5.14 3.93
CA GLU A 415 45.04 5.00 3.78
C GLU A 415 45.58 3.81 4.56
N GLU A 416 45.05 3.57 5.76
CA GLU A 416 45.38 2.41 6.59
C GLU A 416 44.94 1.09 5.97
N ASN A 417 43.75 1.07 5.36
CA ASN A 417 43.32 -0.04 4.51
C ASN A 417 44.33 -0.34 3.37
N THR A 418 45.07 0.67 2.91
CA THR A 418 46.11 0.54 1.88
C THR A 418 47.43 0.02 2.44
N GLU A 419 47.86 0.50 3.61
CA GLU A 419 49.11 0.11 4.28
C GLU A 419 48.98 -1.21 5.07
N GLY A 420 47.75 -1.62 5.38
CA GLY A 420 47.39 -2.86 6.06
C GLY A 420 47.47 -2.79 7.59
N THR A 421 47.35 -1.60 8.15
CA THR A 421 47.19 -1.30 9.58
C THR A 421 45.71 -1.36 9.96
N ASP A 422 45.40 -1.26 11.25
CA ASP A 422 44.03 -1.36 11.78
C ASP A 422 43.50 0.05 12.11
N PRO A 423 42.46 0.57 11.42
CA PRO A 423 41.95 1.94 11.62
C PRO A 423 41.37 2.29 12.99
N ASN A 424 41.48 1.38 13.95
CA ASN A 424 41.02 1.56 15.32
C ASN A 424 42.16 1.34 16.34
N ASP A 425 43.38 1.12 15.88
CA ASP A 425 44.55 0.85 16.72
C ASP A 425 45.76 1.68 16.23
N PRO A 426 46.06 2.80 16.90
CA PRO A 426 47.05 3.75 16.40
C PRO A 426 48.49 3.17 16.43
N ASP A 427 48.71 1.98 16.98
CA ASP A 427 50.00 1.28 16.99
C ASP A 427 49.73 -0.22 16.76
N THR A 428 49.47 -0.58 15.49
CA THR A 428 49.03 -1.92 15.06
C THR A 428 49.98 -3.02 15.55
N ASP A 429 51.28 -2.72 15.66
CA ASP A 429 52.31 -3.69 16.02
C ASP A 429 52.74 -3.68 17.50
N ASN A 430 52.27 -2.66 18.24
CA ASN A 430 52.53 -2.39 19.64
C ASN A 430 54.02 -2.15 19.94
N GLY A 431 54.73 -1.48 19.04
CA GLY A 431 56.13 -1.11 19.12
C GLY A 431 56.40 0.10 20.02
N GLY A 432 55.40 0.98 20.17
CA GLY A 432 55.45 2.20 20.96
C GLY A 432 55.68 3.50 20.15
N VAL A 433 55.68 3.44 18.83
CA VAL A 433 55.47 4.57 17.90
C VAL A 433 54.19 4.26 17.13
N ASN A 434 53.40 5.27 16.81
CA ASN A 434 52.12 5.08 16.13
C ASN A 434 52.32 4.93 14.60
N ASP A 435 51.41 4.23 13.93
CA ASP A 435 51.61 3.78 12.54
C ASP A 435 51.79 4.97 11.58
N GLY A 436 51.04 6.05 11.80
CA GLY A 436 51.17 7.29 11.05
C GLY A 436 52.51 8.01 11.24
N THR A 437 53.13 7.98 12.42
CA THR A 437 54.50 8.50 12.59
C THR A 437 55.51 7.64 11.83
N GLU A 438 55.34 6.33 11.85
CA GLU A 438 56.23 5.40 11.15
C GLU A 438 56.16 5.59 9.62
N VAL A 439 54.96 5.76 9.08
CA VAL A 439 54.73 5.97 7.64
C VAL A 439 55.13 7.38 7.20
N ASN A 440 54.70 8.42 7.93
CA ASN A 440 54.80 9.81 7.47
C ASN A 440 56.07 10.53 7.93
N VAL A 441 56.65 10.18 9.10
CA VAL A 441 57.72 10.97 9.74
C VAL A 441 59.09 10.32 9.64
N ASP A 442 59.26 9.10 10.13
CA ASP A 442 60.59 8.47 10.22
C ASP A 442 60.85 7.39 9.16
N GLY A 443 59.79 6.89 8.50
CA GLY A 443 59.83 5.92 7.41
C GLY A 443 60.18 4.49 7.86
N THR A 444 59.84 4.13 9.09
CA THR A 444 59.90 2.75 9.62
C THR A 444 58.69 1.93 9.18
N ASP A 445 58.64 0.65 9.55
CA ASP A 445 57.61 -0.30 9.10
C ASP A 445 56.55 -0.41 10.20
N PRO A 446 55.30 0.06 10.01
CA PRO A 446 54.23 0.07 11.02
C PRO A 446 53.77 -1.34 11.47
N LEU A 447 54.44 -2.38 10.99
CA LEU A 447 54.18 -3.77 11.31
C LEU A 447 55.43 -4.50 11.89
N ASP A 448 56.54 -3.78 12.16
CA ASP A 448 57.73 -4.28 12.87
C ASP A 448 58.07 -3.48 14.16
N PRO A 449 57.73 -3.99 15.37
CA PRO A 449 57.82 -3.26 16.65
C PRO A 449 59.26 -3.12 17.19
N ALA A 450 60.25 -3.24 16.30
CA ALA A 450 61.67 -3.32 16.63
C ALA A 450 62.45 -2.07 16.20
N ASP A 451 61.82 -1.10 15.54
CA ASP A 451 62.45 0.11 14.99
C ASP A 451 62.12 1.41 15.74
N ASP A 452 61.15 1.39 16.64
CA ASP A 452 60.58 2.48 17.45
C ASP A 452 61.58 3.13 18.44
N VAL A 453 61.75 4.46 18.42
CA VAL A 453 62.68 5.18 19.34
C VAL A 453 62.15 6.56 19.80
N GLN A 454 61.90 6.76 21.11
CA GLN A 454 61.45 8.05 21.74
C GLN A 454 62.57 8.79 22.55
N THR A 455 62.68 10.12 22.45
CA THR A 455 63.66 11.02 23.17
C THR A 455 63.00 12.32 23.62
N ASP A 456 63.23 12.81 24.85
CA ASP A 456 62.80 14.12 25.43
C ASP A 456 64.04 14.92 25.86
N THR A 457 64.26 16.11 25.29
CA THR A 457 65.53 16.83 25.36
C THR A 457 65.57 17.93 26.42
N ASP A 458 64.47 18.63 26.71
CA ASP A 458 64.43 19.74 27.65
C ASP A 458 63.74 19.44 28.99
N GLY A 459 62.97 18.36 29.06
CA GLY A 459 62.41 17.76 30.26
C GLY A 459 61.22 18.52 30.86
N ASP A 460 60.45 19.19 30.01
CA ASP A 460 59.15 19.78 30.33
C ASP A 460 58.03 18.72 30.49
N GLY A 461 58.20 17.55 29.87
CA GLY A 461 57.22 16.46 29.87
C GLY A 461 56.92 15.90 28.49
N LEU A 462 57.31 16.60 27.41
CA LEU A 462 57.12 16.23 26.01
C LEU A 462 58.41 15.64 25.42
N THR A 463 58.29 14.72 24.46
CA THR A 463 59.42 14.18 23.69
C THR A 463 59.77 15.08 22.51
N ASP A 464 61.02 15.06 22.04
CA ASP A 464 61.49 15.77 20.83
C ASP A 464 60.57 15.53 19.61
N SER A 465 59.94 14.36 19.54
CA SER A 465 58.95 14.01 18.53
C SER A 465 57.61 14.70 18.76
N GLU A 466 57.09 14.67 19.99
CA GLU A 466 55.86 15.36 20.39
C GLU A 466 56.03 16.88 20.24
N GLU A 467 57.16 17.43 20.68
CA GLU A 467 57.50 18.86 20.54
C GLU A 467 57.62 19.26 19.06
N SER A 468 58.18 18.39 18.21
CA SER A 468 58.24 18.66 16.77
C SER A 468 56.87 18.59 16.09
N GLN A 469 55.92 17.81 16.62
CA GLN A 469 54.54 17.74 16.12
C GLN A 469 53.74 18.96 16.58
N LEU A 470 53.88 19.34 17.85
CA LEU A 470 53.21 20.50 18.45
C LEU A 470 53.82 21.83 18.04
N GLY A 471 55.04 21.83 17.49
CA GLY A 471 55.74 23.03 17.04
C GLY A 471 56.50 23.78 18.14
N THR A 472 56.53 23.23 19.35
CA THR A 472 57.31 23.73 20.49
C THR A 472 58.81 23.49 20.25
N ASP A 473 59.70 24.27 20.89
CA ASP A 473 61.15 24.08 20.70
C ASP A 473 61.62 22.91 21.58
N PRO A 474 62.18 21.81 21.02
CA PRO A 474 62.68 20.68 21.80
C PRO A 474 63.84 20.97 22.78
N ASN A 475 64.13 22.24 23.02
CA ASN A 475 65.21 22.74 23.85
C ASN A 475 64.76 23.89 24.77
N ASP A 476 63.49 24.30 24.74
CA ASP A 476 62.93 25.39 25.53
C ASP A 476 61.60 24.98 26.20
N PRO A 477 61.59 24.73 27.53
CA PRO A 477 60.47 24.08 28.23
C PRO A 477 59.32 25.04 28.61
N ASP A 478 59.17 26.13 27.85
CA ASP A 478 58.27 27.29 27.99
C ASP A 478 58.48 28.12 26.71
N THR A 479 57.95 27.60 25.60
CA THR A 479 58.26 28.03 24.22
C THR A 479 57.78 29.47 23.96
N ASP A 480 56.68 29.86 24.57
CA ASP A 480 56.00 31.13 24.34
C ASP A 480 56.37 32.21 25.38
N GLY A 481 56.80 31.80 26.59
CA GLY A 481 57.36 32.64 27.63
C GLY A 481 56.32 33.33 28.53
N ASP A 482 55.12 32.77 28.66
CA ASP A 482 54.00 33.31 29.45
C ASP A 482 54.20 33.04 30.96
N GLY A 483 54.89 31.96 31.31
CA GLY A 483 55.19 31.54 32.68
C GLY A 483 54.64 30.16 33.09
N ILE A 484 53.89 29.49 32.22
CA ILE A 484 53.54 28.07 32.24
C ILE A 484 54.63 27.30 31.45
N GLN A 485 54.50 26.00 31.24
CA GLN A 485 55.51 25.17 30.58
C GLN A 485 54.79 24.28 29.58
N ASP A 486 55.40 24.01 28.42
CA ASP A 486 54.69 23.39 27.29
C ASP A 486 53.99 22.06 27.68
N GLY A 487 54.68 21.17 28.41
CA GLY A 487 54.08 19.95 28.94
C GLY A 487 52.80 20.17 29.80
N PRO A 488 52.86 20.95 30.90
CA PRO A 488 51.69 21.36 31.68
C PRO A 488 50.56 22.06 30.93
N GLU A 489 50.86 22.77 29.84
CA GLU A 489 49.87 23.40 28.98
C GLU A 489 49.16 22.35 28.13
N VAL A 490 49.91 21.42 27.54
CA VAL A 490 49.37 20.30 26.75
C VAL A 490 48.56 19.31 27.62
N ASP A 491 48.97 19.05 28.86
CA ASP A 491 48.28 18.12 29.76
C ASP A 491 47.19 18.76 30.63
N GLY A 492 46.97 20.08 30.48
CA GLY A 492 45.97 20.89 31.19
C GLY A 492 46.26 21.11 32.67
N SER A 493 47.39 20.63 33.20
CA SER A 493 47.74 20.86 34.61
C SER A 493 48.21 22.29 34.91
N GLY A 494 48.43 23.10 33.85
CA GLY A 494 48.73 24.55 33.91
C GLY A 494 47.52 25.46 34.14
N ASN A 495 46.31 25.03 33.78
CA ASN A 495 45.06 25.79 33.98
C ASN A 495 44.47 25.53 35.38
N GLU A 496 44.38 26.55 36.25
CA GLU A 496 43.82 26.47 37.61
C GLU A 496 42.28 26.67 37.66
N PHE A 497 41.63 27.07 36.55
CA PHE A 497 40.18 27.28 36.44
C PHE A 497 39.46 25.93 36.37
N ASP A 498 39.70 25.14 35.33
CA ASP A 498 39.03 23.86 35.09
C ASP A 498 39.97 22.69 34.75
N GLY A 499 41.23 22.98 34.40
CA GLY A 499 42.25 22.01 34.02
C GLY A 499 42.22 21.61 32.54
N ALA A 500 41.63 22.43 31.68
CA ALA A 500 41.74 22.30 30.23
C ALA A 500 43.16 22.65 29.74
N PRO A 501 43.66 22.00 28.67
CA PRO A 501 44.91 22.40 28.02
C PRO A 501 44.88 23.84 27.50
N THR A 502 46.04 24.51 27.49
CA THR A 502 46.26 25.83 26.88
C THR A 502 47.30 25.73 25.76
N ASP A 503 47.47 26.76 24.92
CA ASP A 503 48.38 26.72 23.76
C ASP A 503 49.83 27.04 24.16
N PRO A 504 50.75 26.06 24.18
CA PRO A 504 52.15 26.26 24.59
C PRO A 504 52.98 27.14 23.63
N LEU A 505 52.39 27.62 22.53
CA LEU A 505 53.01 28.53 21.57
C LEU A 505 52.50 29.97 21.67
N ALA A 506 51.48 30.23 22.48
CA ALA A 506 50.77 31.50 22.55
C ALA A 506 50.65 31.98 24.00
N PRO A 507 51.34 33.09 24.39
CA PRO A 507 51.36 33.51 25.78
C PRO A 507 50.05 34.02 26.38
N ASP A 508 48.98 33.93 25.63
CA ASP A 508 47.65 34.53 25.76
C ASP A 508 46.82 33.68 24.78
N SER A 509 46.37 32.54 25.30
CA SER A 509 45.80 31.43 24.52
C SER A 509 44.50 31.80 23.83
N ASP A 510 43.70 32.66 24.45
CA ASP A 510 42.45 33.16 23.90
C ASP A 510 42.55 34.56 23.25
N GLY A 511 43.66 35.26 23.46
CA GLY A 511 43.99 36.52 22.79
C GLY A 511 43.25 37.73 23.37
N ASP A 512 42.82 37.67 24.63
CA ASP A 512 42.02 38.68 25.31
C ASP A 512 42.86 39.83 25.92
N GLY A 513 44.18 39.61 26.00
CA GLY A 513 45.16 40.56 26.51
C GLY A 513 45.67 40.28 27.91
N LEU A 514 45.19 39.23 28.57
CA LEU A 514 45.78 38.59 29.75
C LEU A 514 46.59 37.37 29.28
N THR A 515 47.73 37.13 29.91
CA THR A 515 48.40 35.83 29.69
C THR A 515 47.69 34.74 30.47
N ASP A 516 47.78 33.48 30.05
CA ASP A 516 47.22 32.32 30.77
C ASP A 516 47.63 32.31 32.26
N SER A 517 48.85 32.76 32.56
CA SER A 517 49.34 32.91 33.94
C SER A 517 48.70 34.08 34.74
N GLU A 518 48.27 35.15 34.07
CA GLU A 518 47.56 36.31 34.61
C GLU A 518 46.09 35.98 34.89
N GLU A 519 45.45 35.21 34.03
CA GLU A 519 44.07 34.75 34.17
C GLU A 519 43.89 33.78 35.33
N ASN A 520 44.84 32.85 35.49
CA ASN A 520 44.95 32.04 36.71
C ASN A 520 44.98 32.87 38.00
N THR A 521 45.42 34.14 37.93
CA THR A 521 45.44 35.06 39.08
C THR A 521 44.12 35.80 39.29
N GLU A 522 43.45 36.22 38.22
CA GLU A 522 42.16 36.94 38.27
C GLU A 522 40.97 35.98 38.42
N GLY A 523 41.15 34.70 38.08
CA GLY A 523 40.17 33.63 38.24
C GLY A 523 39.27 33.42 37.03
N THR A 524 39.68 33.97 35.88
CA THR A 524 39.10 33.79 34.54
C THR A 524 39.66 32.53 33.89
N ASP A 525 39.07 32.09 32.78
CA ASP A 525 39.46 30.87 32.08
C ASP A 525 40.45 31.15 30.94
N PRO A 526 41.71 30.65 31.01
CA PRO A 526 42.75 30.87 29.99
C PRO A 526 42.45 30.52 28.53
N ASN A 527 41.29 29.93 28.26
CA ASN A 527 40.87 29.53 26.91
C ASN A 527 39.56 30.21 26.49
N ASP A 528 39.01 31.08 27.32
CA ASP A 528 37.74 31.77 27.07
C ASP A 528 37.97 33.28 27.23
N PRO A 529 38.07 34.03 26.12
CA PRO A 529 38.48 35.42 26.17
C PRO A 529 37.44 36.34 26.84
N ASP A 530 36.29 35.79 27.25
CA ASP A 530 35.14 36.45 27.88
C ASP A 530 34.47 35.43 28.82
N THR A 531 35.01 35.26 30.03
CA THR A 531 34.68 34.16 30.94
C THR A 531 33.21 34.17 31.39
N ASP A 532 32.58 35.34 31.47
CA ASP A 532 31.19 35.46 31.86
C ASP A 532 30.21 35.58 30.69
N GLY A 533 30.73 35.74 29.46
CA GLY A 533 30.02 35.60 28.20
C GLY A 533 29.17 36.83 27.87
N ASP A 534 29.64 38.01 28.23
CA ASP A 534 28.88 39.25 28.20
C ASP A 534 29.18 40.13 26.98
N GLY A 535 30.28 39.84 26.28
CA GLY A 535 30.77 40.52 25.09
C GLY A 535 31.98 41.43 25.31
N ILE A 536 32.46 41.59 26.55
CA ILE A 536 33.72 42.27 26.87
C ILE A 536 34.77 41.23 27.23
N GLN A 537 35.96 41.39 26.68
CA GLN A 537 37.07 40.50 27.00
C GLN A 537 37.56 40.69 28.45
N ASP A 538 37.90 39.61 29.14
CA ASP A 538 38.29 39.66 30.57
C ASP A 538 39.45 40.64 30.80
N GLY A 539 40.43 40.66 29.90
CA GLY A 539 41.56 41.58 29.92
C GLY A 539 41.17 43.05 29.76
N ALA A 540 40.15 43.33 28.97
CA ALA A 540 39.60 44.67 28.80
C ALA A 540 38.80 45.12 30.04
N GLU A 541 38.14 44.19 30.71
CA GLU A 541 37.42 44.45 31.96
C GLU A 541 38.37 44.71 33.13
N VAL A 542 39.38 43.86 33.30
CA VAL A 542 40.40 43.98 34.35
C VAL A 542 41.17 45.29 34.24
N ASP A 543 41.52 45.71 33.03
CA ASP A 543 42.28 46.94 32.80
C ASP A 543 41.40 48.19 32.64
N GLY A 544 40.08 48.00 32.55
CA GLY A 544 39.04 49.02 32.43
C GLY A 544 38.98 49.66 31.04
N SER A 545 39.61 49.08 30.02
CA SER A 545 39.45 49.51 28.63
C SER A 545 38.14 49.02 28.00
N GLY A 546 37.51 48.02 28.61
CA GLY A 546 36.18 47.49 28.26
C GLY A 546 35.05 48.46 28.59
N ASN A 547 35.12 49.20 29.71
CA ASN A 547 34.13 50.22 30.06
C ASN A 547 34.36 51.53 29.27
N GLN A 548 33.51 51.78 28.28
CA GLN A 548 33.59 52.94 27.40
C GLN A 548 33.04 54.22 28.04
N PHE A 549 32.29 54.12 29.14
CA PHE A 549 31.67 55.25 29.82
C PHE A 549 32.68 56.09 30.61
N ASP A 550 33.46 55.47 31.51
CA ASP A 550 34.46 56.18 32.32
C ASP A 550 35.82 55.49 32.47
N GLY A 551 35.96 54.28 31.93
CA GLY A 551 37.18 53.46 31.98
C GLY A 551 37.49 52.88 33.36
N ALA A 552 36.45 52.70 34.20
CA ALA A 552 36.55 51.91 35.41
C ALA A 552 36.51 50.40 35.07
N PRO A 553 37.32 49.57 35.75
CA PRO A 553 37.22 48.12 35.61
C PRO A 553 35.83 47.59 35.98
N THR A 554 35.32 46.66 35.17
CA THR A 554 34.15 45.81 35.43
C THR A 554 34.58 44.47 36.06
N ASP A 555 33.64 43.59 36.39
CA ASP A 555 33.93 42.30 37.05
C ASP A 555 33.89 41.15 36.02
N PRO A 556 35.04 40.59 35.60
CA PRO A 556 35.14 39.60 34.50
C PRO A 556 34.61 38.20 34.83
N LEU A 557 33.75 38.11 35.85
CA LEU A 557 33.09 36.89 36.29
C LEU A 557 31.59 37.11 36.47
N ALA A 558 31.10 38.27 36.05
CA ALA A 558 29.73 38.73 36.17
C ALA A 558 29.34 39.56 34.94
N ALA A 559 28.69 38.89 34.00
CA ALA A 559 28.16 39.44 32.75
C ALA A 559 27.18 40.62 32.86
N ASP A 560 26.87 41.08 34.06
CA ASP A 560 26.05 42.25 34.36
C ASP A 560 26.59 42.75 35.70
N THR A 561 27.61 43.63 35.63
CA THR A 561 28.44 44.02 36.78
C THR A 561 27.60 44.67 37.87
N ASP A 562 26.54 45.39 37.51
CA ASP A 562 25.72 46.16 38.45
C ASP A 562 24.30 45.59 38.72
N GLY A 563 23.85 44.65 37.91
CA GLY A 563 22.65 43.84 38.08
C GLY A 563 21.37 44.47 37.51
N ASP A 564 21.44 45.25 36.42
CA ASP A 564 20.31 46.03 35.88
C ASP A 564 19.52 45.34 34.77
N GLY A 565 20.12 44.33 34.11
CA GLY A 565 19.52 43.56 33.04
C GLY A 565 20.15 43.73 31.66
N LEU A 566 21.03 44.72 31.46
CA LEU A 566 21.99 44.74 30.35
C LEU A 566 23.30 44.11 30.76
N THR A 567 23.99 43.48 29.81
CA THR A 567 25.39 43.13 30.02
C THR A 567 26.30 44.35 29.92
N ASP A 568 27.52 44.27 30.46
CA ASP A 568 28.42 45.42 30.44
C ASP A 568 28.75 45.82 28.98
N SER A 569 28.77 44.84 28.07
CA SER A 569 28.93 45.09 26.63
C SER A 569 27.69 45.76 26.01
N GLU A 570 26.47 45.36 26.41
CA GLU A 570 25.21 45.98 25.98
C GLU A 570 25.12 47.42 26.51
N GLU A 571 25.61 47.69 27.71
CA GLU A 571 25.67 49.03 28.28
C GLU A 571 26.66 49.94 27.55
N ASN A 572 27.82 49.40 27.15
CA ASN A 572 28.73 50.13 26.26
C ASN A 572 28.08 50.46 24.92
N ALA A 573 27.24 49.57 24.38
CA ALA A 573 26.50 49.81 23.15
C ALA A 573 25.37 50.83 23.32
N ALA A 574 24.73 50.84 24.49
CA ALA A 574 23.70 51.81 24.88
C ALA A 574 24.27 53.16 25.35
N ASP A 575 25.61 53.32 25.39
CA ASP A 575 26.33 54.48 25.95
C ASP A 575 25.95 54.73 27.45
N THR A 576 25.52 53.68 28.16
CA THR A 576 25.18 53.66 29.59
C THR A 576 26.39 53.28 30.45
N ASP A 577 26.30 53.37 31.79
CA ASP A 577 27.44 53.16 32.70
C ASP A 577 27.39 51.75 33.30
N PRO A 578 28.30 50.81 32.91
CA PRO A 578 28.29 49.41 33.35
C PRO A 578 28.43 49.14 34.86
N ASN A 579 28.58 50.21 35.64
CA ASN A 579 28.72 50.17 37.08
C ASN A 579 27.58 50.95 37.79
N ASN A 580 26.58 51.42 37.06
CA ASN A 580 25.45 52.16 37.55
C ASN A 580 24.11 51.86 36.82
N PRO A 581 23.14 51.20 37.52
CA PRO A 581 21.98 50.54 36.89
C PRO A 581 20.83 51.48 36.48
N ASP A 582 21.10 52.77 36.29
CA ASP A 582 20.14 53.87 36.01
C ASP A 582 21.00 55.08 35.61
N THR A 583 21.47 55.11 34.35
CA THR A 583 22.50 56.05 33.89
C THR A 583 22.03 57.49 33.87
N ASP A 584 20.81 57.74 33.42
CA ASP A 584 20.27 59.09 33.29
C ASP A 584 19.59 59.60 34.59
N GLY A 585 19.33 58.69 35.55
CA GLY A 585 18.80 58.96 36.87
C GLY A 585 17.30 59.26 36.90
N ASP A 586 16.55 58.85 35.89
CA ASP A 586 15.10 59.05 35.79
C ASP A 586 14.30 58.02 36.64
N GLY A 587 14.92 56.87 36.93
CA GLY A 587 14.41 55.79 37.77
C GLY A 587 13.83 54.59 37.04
N ILE A 588 14.06 54.47 35.74
CA ILE A 588 14.04 53.21 34.96
C ILE A 588 15.50 52.75 34.81
N ASN A 589 15.72 51.44 34.74
CA ASN A 589 17.05 50.89 34.52
C ASN A 589 17.34 50.87 33.02
N ASP A 590 18.62 50.94 32.65
CA ASP A 590 19.04 51.12 31.26
C ASP A 590 18.56 49.94 30.40
N GLY A 591 18.56 48.71 30.94
CA GLY A 591 18.04 47.53 30.25
C GLY A 591 16.55 47.50 29.99
N ASP A 592 15.75 48.03 30.92
CA ASP A 592 14.30 48.16 30.70
C ASP A 592 14.01 49.16 29.56
N GLU A 593 14.91 50.08 29.22
CA GLU A 593 14.70 51.09 28.17
C GLU A 593 15.16 50.60 26.79
N VAL A 594 16.28 49.87 26.72
CA VAL A 594 16.74 49.19 25.50
C VAL A 594 15.71 48.14 25.03
N ASP A 595 15.20 47.29 25.94
CA ASP A 595 14.18 46.27 25.64
C ASP A 595 12.87 46.88 25.09
N ASN A 596 12.56 48.12 25.46
CA ASN A 596 11.33 48.80 25.07
C ASN A 596 11.54 49.81 23.92
N GLY A 597 12.73 49.86 23.30
CA GLY A 597 13.03 50.74 22.15
C GLY A 597 12.96 52.23 22.50
N THR A 598 13.34 52.58 23.73
CA THR A 598 13.41 53.97 24.24
C THR A 598 14.85 54.33 24.59
N ASP A 599 15.24 55.60 24.42
CA ASP A 599 16.62 56.07 24.67
C ASP A 599 16.97 56.07 26.18
N PRO A 600 17.89 55.19 26.67
CA PRO A 600 18.30 55.09 28.08
C PRO A 600 19.14 56.30 28.56
N LEU A 601 19.48 57.24 27.66
CA LEU A 601 20.27 58.43 27.96
C LEU A 601 19.46 59.73 27.88
N ASP A 602 18.26 59.68 27.32
CA ASP A 602 17.31 60.79 27.38
C ASP A 602 16.27 60.51 28.46
N PRO A 603 16.24 61.32 29.54
CA PRO A 603 15.18 61.23 30.55
C PRO A 603 13.76 61.59 30.02
N ASN A 604 13.49 61.52 28.70
CA ASN A 604 12.29 62.00 28.00
C ASN A 604 11.82 61.33 26.62
N ASP A 605 12.25 60.15 26.08
CA ASP A 605 12.09 59.67 24.62
C ASP A 605 11.05 58.53 24.16
N PRO A 606 10.61 58.42 22.84
CA PRO A 606 10.01 57.24 22.06
C PRO A 606 10.30 56.97 20.47
N THR A 607 10.62 55.71 19.97
CA THR A 607 10.58 54.97 18.58
C THR A 607 11.73 54.94 17.47
N ASP A 608 11.93 53.78 16.75
CA ASP A 608 13.09 53.07 16.03
C ASP A 608 13.76 53.65 14.71
N PRO A 609 15.09 53.50 14.44
CA PRO A 609 15.85 54.04 13.28
C PRO A 609 16.16 53.18 12.03
N ASN A 610 15.79 51.89 11.93
CA ASN A 610 16.26 50.99 10.83
C ASN A 610 15.38 50.90 9.57
N ASP A 611 14.26 51.60 9.53
CA ASP A 611 13.34 51.73 8.39
C ASP A 611 13.17 53.24 8.09
N PRO A 612 14.07 53.82 7.27
CA PRO A 612 14.20 55.28 7.16
C PRO A 612 13.16 55.94 6.23
N ASP A 613 12.63 55.24 5.23
CA ASP A 613 11.63 55.77 4.30
C ASP A 613 10.20 55.24 4.59
N GLY A 614 10.08 54.17 5.39
CA GLY A 614 8.84 53.75 6.04
C GLY A 614 7.96 52.87 5.18
N ASP A 615 8.51 52.17 4.19
CA ASP A 615 7.77 51.33 3.24
C ASP A 615 7.53 49.90 3.75
N GLY A 616 8.26 49.49 4.80
CA GLY A 616 8.11 48.21 5.46
C GLY A 616 9.30 47.28 5.26
N LEU A 617 10.23 47.62 4.37
CA LEU A 617 11.53 46.97 4.25
C LEU A 617 12.57 47.73 5.06
N THR A 618 13.49 46.98 5.65
CA THR A 618 14.71 47.54 6.20
C THR A 618 15.73 47.74 5.09
N ASN A 619 16.69 48.65 5.29
CA ASN A 619 17.75 48.88 4.29
C ASN A 619 18.48 47.59 3.84
N ASP A 620 18.55 46.57 4.70
CA ASP A 620 19.20 45.29 4.39
C ASP A 620 18.33 44.41 3.47
N GLU A 621 17.01 44.48 3.63
CA GLU A 621 16.05 43.79 2.74
C GLU A 621 16.03 44.47 1.36
N GLU A 622 16.11 45.80 1.34
CA GLU A 622 16.18 46.58 0.10
C GLU A 622 17.49 46.33 -0.66
N ASP A 623 18.64 46.28 0.03
CA ASP A 623 19.92 45.92 -0.60
C ASP A 623 19.91 44.49 -1.18
N ALA A 624 19.16 43.57 -0.57
CA ALA A 624 19.05 42.17 -1.00
C ALA A 624 18.16 42.01 -2.24
N LEU A 625 17.05 42.74 -2.29
CA LEU A 625 16.18 42.82 -3.47
C LEU A 625 16.79 43.72 -4.56
N GLY A 626 17.75 44.57 -4.19
CA GLY A 626 18.46 45.49 -5.07
C GLY A 626 17.73 46.82 -5.28
N THR A 627 16.76 47.12 -4.43
CA THR A 627 15.96 48.35 -4.37
C THR A 627 16.72 49.50 -3.70
N ASP A 628 16.23 50.74 -3.77
CA ASP A 628 16.90 51.95 -3.24
C ASP A 628 16.38 52.29 -1.82
N PRO A 629 17.21 52.15 -0.75
CA PRO A 629 16.78 52.29 0.66
C PRO A 629 16.29 53.67 1.14
N ASP A 630 16.18 54.62 0.23
CA ASP A 630 15.68 55.97 0.47
C ASP A 630 14.47 56.30 -0.44
N ASP A 631 14.03 55.34 -1.27
CA ASP A 631 13.00 55.48 -2.29
C ASP A 631 12.13 54.22 -2.37
N ALA A 632 11.11 54.19 -1.52
CA ALA A 632 10.04 53.20 -1.41
C ALA A 632 9.37 52.62 -2.69
N ASP A 633 9.77 52.97 -3.92
CA ASP A 633 9.25 52.50 -5.23
C ASP A 633 10.39 52.64 -6.26
N THR A 634 11.22 51.59 -6.37
CA THR A 634 12.53 51.68 -7.02
C THR A 634 12.43 51.70 -8.55
N ASP A 635 11.56 50.91 -9.14
CA ASP A 635 11.41 50.83 -10.59
C ASP A 635 10.42 51.86 -11.17
N ASN A 636 9.71 52.58 -10.29
CA ASN A 636 8.81 53.69 -10.57
C ASN A 636 7.57 53.32 -11.38
N ASP A 637 7.05 52.13 -11.16
CA ASP A 637 5.86 51.62 -11.82
C ASP A 637 4.56 52.03 -11.08
N GLY A 638 4.67 52.37 -9.79
CA GLY A 638 3.60 52.83 -8.93
C GLY A 638 3.26 51.94 -7.73
N VAL A 639 3.90 50.78 -7.58
CA VAL A 639 3.87 49.92 -6.37
C VAL A 639 5.12 50.20 -5.54
N ASN A 640 5.05 49.96 -4.22
CA ASN A 640 6.17 50.19 -3.33
C ASN A 640 7.01 48.91 -3.19
N ASP A 641 8.32 49.04 -3.00
CA ASP A 641 9.26 47.91 -2.97
C ASP A 641 8.87 46.84 -1.94
N GLY A 642 8.46 47.26 -0.74
CA GLY A 642 7.93 46.35 0.28
C GLY A 642 6.61 45.68 -0.07
N ASP A 643 5.70 46.36 -0.78
CA ASP A 643 4.43 45.78 -1.22
C ASP A 643 4.65 44.79 -2.37
N GLU A 644 5.62 45.03 -3.26
CA GLU A 644 6.00 44.14 -4.35
C GLU A 644 6.68 42.88 -3.83
N ALA A 645 7.61 43.04 -2.89
CA ALA A 645 8.25 41.93 -2.19
C ALA A 645 7.23 41.02 -1.48
N ASP A 646 6.18 41.60 -0.89
CA ASP A 646 5.13 40.87 -0.20
C ASP A 646 4.12 40.20 -1.16
N ASN A 647 3.80 40.82 -2.31
CA ASN A 647 2.84 40.29 -3.28
C ASN A 647 3.49 39.40 -4.35
N GLY A 648 4.82 39.36 -4.42
CA GLY A 648 5.60 38.46 -5.27
C GLY A 648 5.99 39.02 -6.64
N THR A 649 5.70 40.29 -6.91
CA THR A 649 6.20 41.02 -8.08
C THR A 649 7.67 41.42 -7.89
N ASP A 650 8.40 41.69 -8.97
CA ASP A 650 9.82 42.07 -8.92
C ASP A 650 9.96 43.59 -8.74
N PRO A 651 10.40 44.09 -7.56
CA PRO A 651 10.48 45.54 -7.29
C PRO A 651 11.49 46.32 -8.17
N LEU A 652 12.21 45.62 -9.04
CA LEU A 652 13.17 46.18 -9.98
C LEU A 652 12.72 46.08 -11.44
N ASP A 653 11.64 45.36 -11.71
CA ASP A 653 11.09 45.18 -13.04
C ASP A 653 9.67 45.74 -13.10
N PRO A 654 9.48 46.91 -13.75
CA PRO A 654 8.21 47.62 -13.67
C PRO A 654 7.10 46.98 -14.51
N ASP A 655 7.23 45.70 -14.89
CA ASP A 655 6.43 44.85 -15.79
C ASP A 655 6.91 43.40 -15.58
N THR A 656 6.54 42.81 -14.44
CA THR A 656 7.11 41.56 -13.91
C THR A 656 6.85 40.37 -14.83
N ASP A 657 5.64 40.24 -15.37
CA ASP A 657 5.27 39.15 -16.26
C ASP A 657 5.62 39.42 -17.74
N ASN A 658 6.10 40.62 -18.04
CA ASN A 658 6.63 41.06 -19.34
C ASN A 658 5.59 41.06 -20.48
N ASP A 659 4.34 41.36 -20.14
CA ASP A 659 3.21 41.39 -21.04
C ASP A 659 3.04 42.77 -21.72
N GLY A 660 3.68 43.81 -21.16
CA GLY A 660 3.71 45.18 -21.67
C GLY A 660 2.79 46.17 -20.95
N VAL A 661 2.12 45.75 -19.88
CA VAL A 661 1.55 46.59 -18.82
C VAL A 661 2.55 46.64 -17.66
N ASN A 662 2.40 47.60 -16.76
CA ASN A 662 3.30 47.73 -15.62
C ASN A 662 2.54 47.28 -14.38
N ASP A 663 3.19 46.65 -13.41
CA ASP A 663 2.55 46.03 -12.24
C ASP A 663 1.63 47.01 -11.49
N GLY A 664 2.07 48.26 -11.35
CA GLY A 664 1.28 49.33 -10.76
C GLY A 664 0.06 49.75 -11.60
N ASP A 665 0.17 49.75 -12.93
CA ASP A 665 -0.95 50.00 -13.84
C ASP A 665 -1.96 48.82 -13.78
N GLU A 666 -1.49 47.59 -13.58
CA GLU A 666 -2.29 46.38 -13.47
C GLU A 666 -3.02 46.28 -12.13
N ALA A 667 -2.31 46.52 -11.03
CA ALA A 667 -2.89 46.64 -9.70
C ALA A 667 -4.00 47.71 -9.62
N ASP A 668 -3.86 48.81 -10.38
CA ASP A 668 -4.88 49.87 -10.47
C ASP A 668 -6.07 49.49 -11.37
N ASN A 669 -5.86 48.67 -12.41
CA ASN A 669 -6.90 48.23 -13.35
C ASN A 669 -7.61 46.94 -12.90
N GLY A 670 -7.00 46.18 -11.99
CA GLY A 670 -7.52 44.94 -11.43
C GLY A 670 -7.11 43.66 -12.16
N THR A 671 -6.14 43.76 -13.09
CA THR A 671 -5.41 42.64 -13.69
C THR A 671 -4.31 42.13 -12.74
N ASP A 672 -3.78 40.94 -12.99
CA ASP A 672 -2.79 40.29 -12.13
C ASP A 672 -1.36 40.51 -12.65
N PRO A 673 -0.52 41.31 -11.96
CA PRO A 673 0.86 41.62 -12.41
C PRO A 673 1.85 40.45 -12.52
N LEU A 674 1.41 39.25 -12.13
CA LEU A 674 2.19 38.02 -12.23
C LEU A 674 1.68 37.10 -13.34
N ASP A 675 0.58 37.47 -13.98
CA ASP A 675 -0.09 36.67 -14.99
C ASP A 675 -0.28 37.49 -16.27
N PRO A 676 0.52 37.22 -17.31
CA PRO A 676 0.56 38.08 -18.48
C PRO A 676 -0.73 38.07 -19.31
N ASP A 677 -1.72 37.21 -18.98
CA ASP A 677 -3.03 37.07 -19.63
C ASP A 677 -4.09 36.82 -18.54
N SER A 678 -4.63 37.90 -17.97
CA SER A 678 -5.42 37.89 -16.73
C SER A 678 -6.78 37.18 -16.84
N ASP A 679 -7.32 37.00 -18.05
CA ASP A 679 -8.59 36.30 -18.28
C ASP A 679 -8.46 35.00 -19.10
N ASP A 680 -7.22 34.58 -19.35
CA ASP A 680 -6.82 33.31 -19.98
C ASP A 680 -7.40 33.12 -21.40
N ASP A 681 -7.51 34.21 -22.17
CA ASP A 681 -8.19 34.22 -23.47
C ASP A 681 -7.25 34.06 -24.68
N GLY A 682 -5.94 34.13 -24.42
CA GLY A 682 -4.87 33.98 -25.40
C GLY A 682 -4.20 35.30 -25.81
N LEU A 683 -4.71 36.46 -25.40
CA LEU A 683 -4.03 37.76 -25.51
C LEU A 683 -3.48 38.19 -24.17
N THR A 684 -2.26 38.73 -24.22
CA THR A 684 -1.72 39.38 -23.02
C THR A 684 -2.44 40.68 -22.69
N ASP A 685 -2.54 41.07 -21.42
CA ASP A 685 -3.23 42.30 -21.00
C ASP A 685 -2.68 43.55 -21.74
N GLY A 686 -1.38 43.53 -22.07
CA GLY A 686 -0.69 44.52 -22.87
C GLY A 686 -1.05 44.51 -24.37
N GLU A 687 -1.27 43.33 -24.95
CA GLU A 687 -1.77 43.15 -26.31
C GLU A 687 -3.24 43.58 -26.43
N GLU A 688 -4.05 43.23 -25.45
CA GLU A 688 -5.45 43.62 -25.35
C GLU A 688 -5.63 45.14 -25.20
N ARG A 689 -4.76 45.79 -24.42
CA ARG A 689 -4.71 47.27 -24.36
C ARG A 689 -4.41 47.88 -25.74
N THR A 690 -3.74 47.15 -26.61
CA THR A 690 -3.40 47.57 -27.97
C THR A 690 -4.54 47.33 -28.96
N GLU A 691 -5.20 46.16 -28.89
CA GLU A 691 -6.33 45.80 -29.74
C GLU A 691 -7.65 46.45 -29.29
N GLY A 692 -7.72 46.84 -28.02
CA GLY A 692 -8.80 47.63 -27.40
C GLY A 692 -9.87 46.80 -26.70
N THR A 693 -9.55 45.55 -26.37
CA THR A 693 -10.34 44.57 -25.60
C THR A 693 -10.19 44.84 -24.09
N ASP A 694 -10.96 44.15 -23.26
CA ASP A 694 -11.00 44.31 -21.79
C ASP A 694 -10.26 43.14 -21.13
N PRO A 695 -9.08 43.35 -20.51
CA PRO A 695 -8.22 42.28 -19.98
C PRO A 695 -8.73 41.48 -18.77
N LEU A 696 -10.03 41.53 -18.52
CA LEU A 696 -10.71 40.83 -17.43
C LEU A 696 -12.01 40.20 -17.92
N ASP A 697 -12.25 40.24 -19.23
CA ASP A 697 -13.43 39.73 -19.92
C ASP A 697 -12.97 39.05 -21.22
N PRO A 698 -12.85 37.70 -21.22
CA PRO A 698 -12.20 36.94 -22.30
C PRO A 698 -13.05 36.85 -23.58
N ASP A 699 -14.00 37.77 -23.77
CA ASP A 699 -14.93 37.94 -24.91
C ASP A 699 -15.52 39.36 -24.79
N THR A 700 -14.75 40.38 -25.17
CA THR A 700 -15.06 41.80 -24.91
C THR A 700 -16.39 42.23 -25.53
N ASP A 701 -16.75 41.69 -26.69
CA ASP A 701 -17.95 42.09 -27.41
C ASP A 701 -19.17 41.19 -27.17
N GLY A 702 -18.94 40.05 -26.53
CA GLY A 702 -19.94 39.14 -25.96
C GLY A 702 -20.64 38.30 -27.01
N ASP A 703 -19.96 37.93 -28.09
CA ASP A 703 -20.50 37.13 -29.18
C ASP A 703 -20.20 35.62 -29.08
N GLY A 704 -19.28 35.25 -28.19
CA GLY A 704 -19.00 33.88 -27.76
C GLY A 704 -17.69 33.27 -28.26
N ILE A 705 -16.83 34.04 -28.93
CA ILE A 705 -15.44 33.69 -29.26
C ILE A 705 -14.52 34.55 -28.38
N SER A 706 -13.37 34.03 -27.94
CA SER A 706 -12.45 34.87 -27.17
C SER A 706 -11.75 35.91 -28.02
N ASP A 707 -11.36 37.02 -27.41
CA ASP A 707 -10.69 38.09 -28.11
C ASP A 707 -9.35 37.59 -28.70
N GLY A 708 -8.64 36.71 -27.98
CA GLY A 708 -7.44 36.05 -28.48
C GLY A 708 -7.63 35.11 -29.65
N ASP A 709 -8.65 34.28 -29.63
CA ASP A 709 -8.99 33.42 -30.76
C ASP A 709 -9.33 34.28 -32.00
N GLU A 710 -10.04 35.39 -31.81
CA GLU A 710 -10.37 36.30 -32.91
C GLU A 710 -9.15 37.02 -33.49
N VAL A 711 -8.21 37.45 -32.65
CA VAL A 711 -6.97 38.10 -33.12
C VAL A 711 -6.09 37.11 -33.90
N ASP A 712 -5.98 35.86 -33.43
CA ASP A 712 -5.18 34.82 -34.09
C ASP A 712 -5.81 34.36 -35.42
N ASP A 713 -7.14 34.21 -35.46
CA ASP A 713 -7.89 33.89 -36.68
C ASP A 713 -8.04 35.11 -37.63
N GLY A 714 -7.65 36.30 -37.16
CA GLY A 714 -7.58 37.54 -37.93
C GLY A 714 -8.93 38.23 -38.13
N THR A 715 -9.87 38.00 -37.22
CA THR A 715 -11.13 38.73 -37.03
C THR A 715 -10.97 39.93 -36.09
N ASP A 716 -12.07 40.66 -35.87
CA ASP A 716 -12.15 41.93 -35.15
C ASP A 716 -12.81 41.69 -33.78
N PRO A 717 -12.04 41.56 -32.69
CA PRO A 717 -12.51 41.21 -31.33
C PRO A 717 -13.39 42.29 -30.66
N LEU A 718 -13.84 43.27 -31.44
CA LEU A 718 -14.71 44.37 -31.01
C LEU A 718 -15.97 44.51 -31.88
N ASP A 719 -16.14 43.64 -32.88
CA ASP A 719 -17.36 43.55 -33.69
C ASP A 719 -18.06 42.21 -33.47
N PRO A 720 -19.20 42.18 -32.74
CA PRO A 720 -19.89 40.95 -32.30
C PRO A 720 -20.67 40.28 -33.45
N ASN A 721 -20.09 40.31 -34.64
CA ASN A 721 -20.62 39.92 -35.94
C ASN A 721 -19.50 39.50 -36.93
N ASP A 722 -18.26 39.24 -36.50
CA ASP A 722 -17.14 38.81 -37.37
C ASP A 722 -17.09 37.26 -37.58
N PRO A 723 -16.45 36.69 -38.65
CA PRO A 723 -16.76 35.32 -39.08
C PRO A 723 -15.58 34.32 -39.17
N ALA A 724 -14.63 34.21 -38.23
CA ALA A 724 -13.51 33.27 -38.35
C ALA A 724 -13.56 32.07 -37.41
N GLN A 725 -13.14 30.97 -38.02
CA GLN A 725 -13.17 29.58 -37.61
C GLN A 725 -12.21 28.95 -38.63
N THR A 726 -10.98 28.62 -38.22
CA THR A 726 -9.97 28.01 -39.11
C THR A 726 -10.47 26.63 -39.59
N ASP A 727 -10.38 26.35 -40.90
CA ASP A 727 -10.89 25.15 -41.61
C ASP A 727 -9.74 24.54 -42.45
N THR A 728 -9.03 23.57 -41.87
CA THR A 728 -7.72 23.06 -42.32
C THR A 728 -7.83 22.22 -43.58
N ASP A 729 -8.89 21.44 -43.73
CA ASP A 729 -9.09 20.58 -44.88
C ASP A 729 -10.06 21.16 -45.93
N GLY A 730 -10.78 22.24 -45.59
CA GLY A 730 -11.57 23.05 -46.49
C GLY A 730 -12.96 22.50 -46.77
N ASP A 731 -13.50 21.67 -45.88
CA ASP A 731 -14.82 21.04 -45.97
C ASP A 731 -15.97 21.97 -45.52
N GLY A 732 -15.60 23.08 -44.86
CA GLY A 732 -16.48 24.14 -44.40
C GLY A 732 -16.85 24.07 -42.93
N ILE A 733 -16.46 23.03 -42.18
CA ILE A 733 -16.40 22.99 -40.71
C ILE A 733 -15.04 23.56 -40.27
N SER A 734 -14.96 24.04 -39.03
CA SER A 734 -13.71 24.52 -38.47
C SER A 734 -12.99 23.42 -37.72
N ASP A 735 -11.67 23.47 -37.64
CA ASP A 735 -10.87 22.50 -36.89
C ASP A 735 -11.33 22.38 -35.43
N ALA A 736 -11.82 23.49 -34.85
CA ALA A 736 -12.33 23.54 -33.49
C ALA A 736 -13.68 22.83 -33.37
N ASP A 737 -14.60 23.08 -34.30
CA ASP A 737 -15.91 22.42 -34.40
C ASP A 737 -15.77 20.93 -34.71
N GLU A 738 -14.79 20.55 -35.52
CA GLU A 738 -14.46 19.15 -35.85
C GLU A 738 -13.89 18.42 -34.64
N THR A 739 -12.96 19.06 -33.92
CA THR A 739 -12.34 18.46 -32.72
C THR A 739 -13.33 18.36 -31.54
N SER A 740 -14.25 19.32 -31.40
CA SER A 740 -15.24 19.29 -30.34
C SER A 740 -16.44 18.39 -30.66
N GLY A 741 -16.73 18.18 -31.94
CA GLY A 741 -17.91 17.46 -32.42
C GLY A 741 -19.23 18.20 -32.20
N ASP A 742 -19.19 19.47 -31.76
CA ASP A 742 -20.39 20.22 -31.35
C ASP A 742 -21.38 20.47 -32.51
N LEU A 743 -20.88 20.47 -33.75
CA LEU A 743 -21.73 20.58 -34.93
C LEU A 743 -22.36 19.23 -35.36
N ASN A 744 -21.93 18.12 -34.76
CA ASN A 744 -22.48 16.78 -34.96
C ASN A 744 -23.54 16.42 -33.88
N ASP A 745 -24.41 17.38 -33.52
CA ASP A 745 -25.35 17.25 -32.39
C ASP A 745 -26.50 16.24 -32.58
N GLY A 746 -26.69 15.79 -33.82
CA GLY A 746 -27.61 14.71 -34.18
C GLY A 746 -27.09 13.33 -33.79
N TYR A 747 -25.77 13.19 -33.63
CA TYR A 747 -25.03 11.93 -33.52
C TYR A 747 -24.00 12.01 -32.38
N ASP A 748 -24.53 12.25 -31.17
CA ASP A 748 -23.80 12.23 -29.90
C ASP A 748 -22.62 13.23 -29.76
N ASN A 749 -22.53 14.23 -30.64
CA ASN A 749 -21.40 15.16 -30.75
C ASN A 749 -20.06 14.43 -31.01
N ASP A 750 -20.08 13.36 -31.80
CA ASP A 750 -18.86 12.63 -32.11
C ASP A 750 -17.94 13.49 -33.01
N PRO A 751 -16.67 13.72 -32.61
CA PRO A 751 -15.71 14.52 -33.38
C PRO A 751 -15.42 13.96 -34.77
N THR A 752 -15.03 14.82 -35.70
CA THR A 752 -14.54 14.47 -37.05
C THR A 752 -13.04 14.79 -37.19
N ASP A 753 -12.36 14.33 -38.25
CA ASP A 753 -10.91 14.51 -38.42
C ASP A 753 -10.56 15.87 -39.09
N PRO A 754 -9.99 16.85 -38.37
CA PRO A 754 -9.72 18.20 -38.89
C PRO A 754 -8.75 18.31 -40.07
N ALA A 755 -8.13 17.19 -40.44
CA ALA A 755 -7.20 17.12 -41.57
C ALA A 755 -7.74 16.31 -42.75
N ASN A 756 -8.95 15.78 -42.64
CA ASN A 756 -9.56 14.91 -43.62
C ASN A 756 -11.02 15.32 -43.89
N PRO A 757 -11.30 15.91 -45.08
CA PRO A 757 -12.58 16.57 -45.34
C PRO A 757 -13.75 15.60 -45.61
N ASP A 758 -13.61 14.32 -45.26
CA ASP A 758 -14.49 13.18 -45.58
C ASP A 758 -14.05 12.02 -44.66
N SER A 759 -14.54 12.05 -43.42
CA SER A 759 -14.05 11.29 -42.27
C SER A 759 -14.33 9.79 -42.38
N ASP A 760 -15.49 9.39 -42.89
CA ASP A 760 -15.86 7.99 -43.12
C ASP A 760 -15.54 7.48 -44.55
N GLY A 761 -15.27 8.38 -45.49
CA GLY A 761 -14.80 8.05 -46.83
C GLY A 761 -15.89 7.66 -47.82
N ASP A 762 -17.14 8.04 -47.57
CA ASP A 762 -18.33 7.70 -48.36
C ASP A 762 -18.48 8.59 -49.63
N GLY A 763 -17.75 9.72 -49.66
CA GLY A 763 -17.68 10.65 -50.78
C GLY A 763 -18.52 11.92 -50.63
N LEU A 764 -19.25 12.08 -49.52
CA LEU A 764 -19.65 13.38 -48.98
C LEU A 764 -18.50 13.96 -48.14
N THR A 765 -18.60 15.23 -47.79
CA THR A 765 -17.64 15.85 -46.88
C THR A 765 -18.33 16.11 -45.56
N ASP A 766 -17.63 16.05 -44.43
CA ASP A 766 -18.25 16.18 -43.10
C ASP A 766 -19.12 17.45 -43.01
N GLY A 767 -18.64 18.55 -43.59
CA GLY A 767 -19.35 19.81 -43.72
C GLY A 767 -20.56 19.85 -44.66
N GLU A 768 -20.62 18.98 -45.67
CA GLU A 768 -21.78 18.76 -46.55
C GLU A 768 -22.82 17.90 -45.84
N GLU A 769 -22.37 16.92 -45.06
CA GLU A 769 -23.24 16.02 -44.32
C GLU A 769 -23.99 16.74 -43.21
N ILE A 770 -23.28 17.46 -42.34
CA ILE A 770 -23.89 18.23 -41.25
C ILE A 770 -24.85 19.31 -41.77
N ARG A 771 -24.58 19.91 -42.95
CA ARG A 771 -25.30 21.10 -43.42
C ARG A 771 -26.36 20.84 -44.48
N GLU A 772 -26.20 19.81 -45.30
CA GLU A 772 -27.03 19.57 -46.48
C GLU A 772 -27.88 18.30 -46.39
N THR A 773 -27.29 17.16 -46.01
CA THR A 773 -27.99 15.85 -45.94
C THR A 773 -28.55 15.57 -44.55
N GLY A 774 -27.82 15.95 -43.51
CA GLY A 774 -28.11 15.63 -42.11
C GLY A 774 -27.79 14.19 -41.75
N THR A 775 -26.85 13.57 -42.48
CA THR A 775 -26.25 12.25 -42.23
C THR A 775 -25.14 12.34 -41.19
N ASP A 776 -24.65 11.20 -40.69
CA ASP A 776 -23.57 11.14 -39.69
C ASP A 776 -22.19 11.10 -40.38
N PRO A 777 -21.35 12.13 -40.23
CA PRO A 777 -20.04 12.21 -40.91
C PRO A 777 -19.02 11.12 -40.57
N ASN A 778 -19.31 10.29 -39.55
CA ASN A 778 -18.47 9.19 -39.11
C ASN A 778 -19.02 7.81 -39.51
N THR A 779 -20.15 7.77 -40.22
CA THR A 779 -20.86 6.54 -40.59
C THR A 779 -21.29 6.59 -42.05
N ALA A 780 -20.57 5.84 -42.89
CA ALA A 780 -20.79 5.87 -44.34
C ALA A 780 -22.20 5.49 -44.82
N ASP A 781 -23.02 4.80 -44.01
CA ASP A 781 -24.42 4.42 -44.29
C ASP A 781 -25.27 4.75 -43.05
N THR A 782 -25.91 5.92 -43.06
CA THR A 782 -26.57 6.48 -41.87
C THR A 782 -27.88 5.76 -41.52
N ASP A 783 -28.63 5.29 -42.51
CA ASP A 783 -29.95 4.69 -42.29
C ASP A 783 -29.97 3.16 -42.29
N GLY A 784 -28.83 2.55 -42.64
CA GLY A 784 -28.49 1.14 -42.44
C GLY A 784 -29.11 0.22 -43.47
N ASP A 785 -29.28 0.70 -44.70
CA ASP A 785 -29.93 -0.01 -45.81
C ASP A 785 -28.92 -0.69 -46.76
N GLY A 786 -27.63 -0.42 -46.59
CA GLY A 786 -26.53 -1.02 -47.32
C GLY A 786 -26.01 -0.20 -48.50
N ILE A 787 -26.47 1.03 -48.70
CA ILE A 787 -25.89 2.00 -49.64
C ILE A 787 -25.22 3.13 -48.86
N ASP A 788 -24.03 3.53 -49.30
CA ASP A 788 -23.33 4.66 -48.68
C ASP A 788 -24.08 6.00 -48.95
N ASP A 789 -24.15 6.91 -47.97
CA ASP A 789 -24.96 8.13 -48.02
C ASP A 789 -24.62 9.01 -49.24
N GLY A 790 -23.34 9.09 -49.61
CA GLY A 790 -22.87 9.78 -50.81
C GLY A 790 -23.36 9.14 -52.12
N ASP A 791 -23.42 7.81 -52.18
CA ASP A 791 -23.96 7.08 -53.32
C ASP A 791 -25.48 7.25 -53.42
N GLU A 792 -26.18 7.33 -52.29
CA GLU A 792 -27.61 7.61 -52.23
C GLU A 792 -27.97 9.00 -52.73
N VAL A 793 -27.22 10.03 -52.30
CA VAL A 793 -27.37 11.40 -52.79
C VAL A 793 -27.16 11.47 -54.32
N ASP A 794 -26.19 10.72 -54.84
CA ASP A 794 -25.90 10.65 -56.28
C ASP A 794 -26.97 9.87 -57.08
N ASN A 795 -27.56 8.83 -56.47
CA ASN A 795 -28.63 8.01 -57.05
C ASN A 795 -30.03 8.62 -56.85
N GLY A 796 -30.17 9.55 -55.92
CA GLY A 796 -31.38 10.32 -55.64
C GLY A 796 -32.37 9.64 -54.68
N THR A 797 -31.90 8.67 -53.89
CA THR A 797 -32.58 8.15 -52.69
C THR A 797 -32.38 9.11 -51.51
N ASP A 798 -33.06 8.88 -50.38
CA ASP A 798 -33.02 9.72 -49.19
C ASP A 798 -32.17 9.03 -48.12
N PRO A 799 -30.94 9.50 -47.81
CA PRO A 799 -29.98 8.79 -46.95
C PRO A 799 -30.32 8.78 -45.44
N LEU A 800 -31.58 9.04 -45.12
CA LEU A 800 -32.14 9.03 -43.78
C LEU A 800 -33.43 8.20 -43.73
N ASP A 801 -33.80 7.55 -44.84
CA ASP A 801 -35.01 6.76 -45.01
C ASP A 801 -34.68 5.50 -45.82
N PRO A 802 -34.51 4.33 -45.17
CA PRO A 802 -34.03 3.10 -45.79
C PRO A 802 -35.11 2.44 -46.67
N ASP A 803 -36.06 3.20 -47.23
CA ASP A 803 -37.16 2.81 -48.13
C ASP A 803 -37.73 4.12 -48.72
N THR A 804 -36.96 4.79 -49.60
CA THR A 804 -37.26 6.14 -50.09
C THR A 804 -38.66 6.27 -50.70
N ASP A 805 -39.14 5.22 -51.38
CA ASP A 805 -40.42 5.24 -52.07
C ASP A 805 -41.61 4.69 -51.26
N GLY A 806 -41.31 4.04 -50.13
CA GLY A 806 -42.23 3.59 -49.11
C GLY A 806 -43.06 2.37 -49.53
N ASP A 807 -42.51 1.50 -50.37
CA ASP A 807 -43.17 0.28 -50.83
C ASP A 807 -42.90 -0.96 -49.96
N GLY A 808 -41.91 -0.86 -49.07
CA GLY A 808 -41.56 -1.83 -48.02
C GLY A 808 -40.39 -2.74 -48.36
N ILE A 809 -39.56 -2.36 -49.33
CA ILE A 809 -38.24 -2.92 -49.63
C ILE A 809 -37.25 -1.77 -49.49
N ASP A 810 -36.10 -2.02 -48.88
CA ASP A 810 -35.07 -0.98 -48.74
C ASP A 810 -34.34 -0.69 -50.06
N ASP A 811 -33.79 0.51 -50.19
CA ASP A 811 -33.26 1.01 -51.45
C ASP A 811 -32.01 0.19 -51.86
N GLY A 812 -31.18 -0.22 -50.90
CA GLY A 812 -30.06 -1.16 -51.07
C GLY A 812 -30.48 -2.48 -51.70
N THR A 813 -31.50 -3.13 -51.13
CA THR A 813 -32.06 -4.38 -51.69
C THR A 813 -32.60 -4.16 -53.09
N GLU A 814 -33.17 -3.00 -53.39
CA GLU A 814 -33.68 -2.70 -54.73
C GLU A 814 -32.58 -2.50 -55.76
N ILE A 815 -31.48 -1.80 -55.40
CA ILE A 815 -30.32 -1.61 -56.28
C ILE A 815 -29.65 -2.95 -56.60
N ASP A 816 -29.41 -3.78 -55.58
CA ASP A 816 -28.79 -5.10 -55.74
C ASP A 816 -29.63 -6.05 -56.59
N ASN A 817 -30.95 -6.00 -56.40
CA ASN A 817 -31.89 -6.76 -57.20
C ASN A 817 -32.21 -6.13 -58.57
N GLY A 818 -31.65 -4.95 -58.85
CA GLY A 818 -31.81 -4.21 -60.10
C GLY A 818 -33.24 -3.72 -60.36
N THR A 819 -34.04 -3.51 -59.31
CA THR A 819 -35.30 -2.76 -59.33
C THR A 819 -35.04 -1.25 -59.19
N ASP A 820 -36.09 -0.43 -59.11
CA ASP A 820 -35.98 1.04 -59.16
C ASP A 820 -36.40 1.61 -57.80
N PRO A 821 -35.46 2.01 -56.92
CA PRO A 821 -35.72 2.47 -55.53
C PRO A 821 -36.55 3.76 -55.44
N LEU A 822 -36.98 4.31 -56.58
CA LEU A 822 -37.80 5.52 -56.67
C LEU A 822 -39.17 5.26 -57.32
N ASP A 823 -39.50 4.02 -57.69
CA ASP A 823 -40.81 3.62 -58.22
C ASP A 823 -41.48 2.56 -57.33
N PRO A 824 -42.51 2.96 -56.53
CA PRO A 824 -43.14 2.09 -55.52
C PRO A 824 -44.09 1.05 -56.13
N ASN A 825 -43.76 0.58 -57.34
CA ASN A 825 -44.51 -0.32 -58.20
C ASN A 825 -43.58 -1.21 -59.08
N ASP A 826 -42.26 -1.30 -58.83
CA ASP A 826 -41.34 -2.19 -59.57
C ASP A 826 -41.57 -3.68 -59.21
N PRO A 827 -41.49 -4.63 -60.18
CA PRO A 827 -41.59 -6.07 -59.92
C PRO A 827 -40.35 -6.73 -59.24
N THR A 828 -40.52 -7.13 -57.98
CA THR A 828 -39.61 -7.98 -57.15
C THR A 828 -38.94 -9.18 -57.87
N VAL A 829 -37.65 -9.41 -57.57
CA VAL A 829 -36.91 -10.68 -57.78
C VAL A 829 -37.61 -11.87 -57.14
N THR A 830 -37.34 -13.08 -57.64
CA THR A 830 -38.00 -14.31 -57.18
C THR A 830 -36.98 -15.19 -56.49
N ASP A 831 -37.09 -15.26 -55.17
CA ASP A 831 -36.45 -16.23 -54.29
C ASP A 831 -37.48 -17.36 -54.02
N GLY A 832 -37.14 -18.58 -54.43
CA GLY A 832 -38.06 -19.70 -54.59
C GLY A 832 -38.55 -20.29 -53.27
N ASP A 833 -37.67 -20.39 -52.28
CA ASP A 833 -37.85 -20.97 -50.96
C ASP A 833 -37.68 -19.96 -49.81
N ASN A 834 -37.19 -18.75 -50.10
CA ASN A 834 -37.06 -17.62 -49.17
C ASN A 834 -35.96 -17.83 -48.13
N ASP A 835 -34.80 -18.33 -48.56
CA ASP A 835 -33.64 -18.58 -47.73
C ASP A 835 -32.56 -17.48 -47.81
N GLY A 836 -32.79 -16.45 -48.64
CA GLY A 836 -31.87 -15.34 -48.84
C GLY A 836 -30.94 -15.52 -50.05
N LEU A 837 -30.89 -16.71 -50.65
CA LEU A 837 -30.11 -16.98 -51.86
C LEU A 837 -31.04 -16.97 -53.09
N SER A 838 -30.66 -16.25 -54.14
CA SER A 838 -31.54 -16.14 -55.31
C SER A 838 -31.57 -17.42 -56.15
N ASP A 839 -32.69 -17.71 -56.83
CA ASP A 839 -32.83 -18.80 -57.83
C ASP A 839 -31.65 -18.87 -58.85
N GLU A 840 -30.96 -17.75 -59.11
CA GLU A 840 -29.79 -17.68 -60.00
C GLU A 840 -28.46 -18.00 -59.29
N ASP A 841 -28.31 -17.60 -58.03
CA ASP A 841 -27.12 -17.82 -57.19
C ASP A 841 -27.07 -19.24 -56.63
N GLU A 842 -28.21 -19.81 -56.27
CA GLU A 842 -28.33 -21.22 -55.88
C GLU A 842 -27.85 -22.16 -57.01
N ALA A 843 -28.10 -21.77 -58.27
CA ALA A 843 -27.60 -22.52 -59.42
C ALA A 843 -26.07 -22.41 -59.62
N ALA A 844 -25.43 -21.38 -59.05
CA ALA A 844 -24.00 -21.16 -59.08
C ALA A 844 -23.27 -21.95 -57.97
N GLU A 845 -23.81 -21.92 -56.76
CA GLU A 845 -23.29 -22.64 -55.58
C GLU A 845 -23.64 -24.14 -55.61
N GLY A 846 -24.67 -24.51 -56.38
CA GLY A 846 -25.01 -25.91 -56.66
C GLY A 846 -26.10 -26.49 -55.76
N THR A 847 -26.80 -25.61 -55.06
CA THR A 847 -27.94 -25.84 -54.17
C THR A 847 -29.27 -25.99 -54.96
N ASP A 848 -30.39 -26.36 -54.31
CA ASP A 848 -31.70 -26.54 -54.96
C ASP A 848 -32.62 -25.32 -54.75
N PRO A 849 -33.03 -24.60 -55.81
CA PRO A 849 -33.93 -23.42 -55.78
C PRO A 849 -35.34 -23.54 -55.19
N ASN A 850 -35.60 -24.60 -54.44
CA ASN A 850 -36.86 -24.87 -53.77
C ASN A 850 -36.65 -25.64 -52.45
N ASP A 851 -35.41 -25.79 -52.01
CA ASP A 851 -34.99 -26.44 -50.79
C ASP A 851 -34.03 -25.51 -50.06
N PRO A 852 -34.48 -24.79 -49.02
CA PRO A 852 -33.69 -23.73 -48.38
C PRO A 852 -32.46 -24.22 -47.61
N ASP A 853 -32.19 -25.54 -47.59
CA ASP A 853 -31.14 -26.24 -46.82
C ASP A 853 -30.81 -27.51 -47.63
N THR A 854 -29.78 -27.44 -48.46
CA THR A 854 -29.52 -28.45 -49.51
C THR A 854 -28.94 -29.74 -48.96
N ASP A 855 -28.17 -29.69 -47.87
CA ASP A 855 -27.49 -30.86 -47.29
C ASP A 855 -28.12 -31.39 -45.98
N ASP A 856 -29.22 -30.77 -45.55
CA ASP A 856 -30.10 -31.15 -44.44
C ASP A 856 -29.39 -31.09 -43.06
N ASP A 857 -28.45 -30.18 -42.86
CA ASP A 857 -27.72 -30.01 -41.59
C ASP A 857 -28.40 -29.03 -40.61
N GLY A 858 -29.32 -28.21 -41.13
CA GLY A 858 -30.14 -27.27 -40.37
C GLY A 858 -29.73 -25.80 -40.50
N VAL A 859 -28.71 -25.48 -41.30
CA VAL A 859 -28.36 -24.14 -41.77
C VAL A 859 -28.95 -23.96 -43.17
N ASN A 860 -29.36 -22.74 -43.54
CA ASN A 860 -29.89 -22.51 -44.88
C ASN A 860 -28.75 -22.21 -45.87
N ASP A 861 -28.95 -22.56 -47.13
CA ASP A 861 -27.94 -22.40 -48.18
C ASP A 861 -27.42 -20.95 -48.29
N GLY A 862 -28.32 -19.96 -48.15
CA GLY A 862 -27.94 -18.53 -48.10
C GLY A 862 -27.09 -18.18 -46.88
N ASP A 863 -27.46 -18.67 -45.69
CA ASP A 863 -26.76 -18.43 -44.44
C ASP A 863 -25.34 -19.06 -44.47
N GLU A 864 -25.18 -20.23 -45.08
CA GLU A 864 -23.88 -20.91 -45.21
C GLU A 864 -22.92 -20.17 -46.15
N VAL A 865 -23.43 -19.68 -47.29
CA VAL A 865 -22.62 -18.90 -48.24
C VAL A 865 -22.13 -17.60 -47.61
N ASP A 866 -22.97 -16.93 -46.82
CA ASP A 866 -22.62 -15.69 -46.10
C ASP A 866 -21.61 -15.95 -44.97
N ASN A 867 -21.75 -17.06 -44.25
CA ASN A 867 -20.84 -17.46 -43.17
C ASN A 867 -19.58 -18.17 -43.66
N GLY A 868 -19.47 -18.45 -44.96
CA GLY A 868 -18.29 -19.03 -45.61
C GLY A 868 -18.12 -20.54 -45.41
N THR A 869 -19.16 -21.25 -44.98
CA THR A 869 -19.24 -22.72 -44.96
C THR A 869 -19.62 -23.29 -46.33
N ASP A 870 -19.53 -24.61 -46.55
CA ASP A 870 -19.89 -25.24 -47.83
C ASP A 870 -21.36 -25.70 -47.81
N PRO A 871 -22.30 -25.04 -48.54
CA PRO A 871 -23.74 -25.37 -48.54
C PRO A 871 -24.11 -26.71 -49.19
N THR A 872 -23.11 -27.57 -49.37
CA THR A 872 -23.27 -28.92 -49.92
C THR A 872 -22.51 -29.98 -49.12
N ASP A 873 -21.81 -29.58 -48.06
CA ASP A 873 -21.07 -30.45 -47.14
C ASP A 873 -21.50 -30.16 -45.70
N PRO A 874 -22.28 -31.07 -45.08
CA PRO A 874 -22.88 -30.84 -43.77
C PRO A 874 -21.89 -31.05 -42.62
N ASP A 875 -20.60 -30.75 -42.80
CA ASP A 875 -19.49 -30.87 -41.83
C ASP A 875 -18.23 -30.30 -42.53
N THR A 876 -18.15 -28.97 -42.55
CA THR A 876 -17.20 -28.19 -43.35
C THR A 876 -15.75 -28.48 -42.94
N ASP A 877 -15.46 -28.65 -41.65
CA ASP A 877 -14.09 -28.80 -41.13
C ASP A 877 -13.67 -30.24 -40.79
N ASN A 878 -14.63 -31.18 -40.78
CA ASN A 878 -14.46 -32.62 -40.58
C ASN A 878 -14.05 -33.05 -39.17
N ASP A 879 -14.48 -32.34 -38.14
CA ASP A 879 -14.28 -32.68 -36.73
C ASP A 879 -15.28 -33.75 -36.21
N GLY A 880 -16.43 -33.88 -36.88
CA GLY A 880 -17.50 -34.83 -36.58
C GLY A 880 -18.80 -34.22 -36.04
N LEU A 881 -18.90 -32.89 -35.94
CA LEU A 881 -20.13 -32.13 -35.85
C LEU A 881 -20.55 -31.66 -37.25
N ASP A 882 -21.85 -31.42 -37.45
CA ASP A 882 -22.33 -30.76 -38.67
C ASP A 882 -22.43 -29.25 -38.42
N ASP A 883 -22.31 -28.41 -39.45
CA ASP A 883 -22.20 -26.94 -39.29
C ASP A 883 -23.41 -26.38 -38.51
N GLY A 884 -24.60 -26.96 -38.72
CA GLY A 884 -25.79 -26.71 -37.91
C GLY A 884 -25.66 -27.12 -36.44
N GLN A 885 -25.09 -28.28 -36.12
CA GLN A 885 -24.77 -28.70 -34.76
C GLN A 885 -23.74 -27.76 -34.12
N GLU A 886 -22.73 -27.33 -34.85
CA GLU A 886 -21.70 -26.42 -34.37
C GLU A 886 -22.28 -25.05 -34.01
N GLN A 887 -23.17 -24.50 -34.85
CA GLN A 887 -23.94 -23.30 -34.49
C GLN A 887 -24.79 -23.47 -33.22
N ASN A 888 -25.27 -24.70 -32.94
CA ASN A 888 -26.05 -24.98 -31.73
C ASN A 888 -25.18 -25.17 -30.48
N GLU A 889 -23.99 -25.75 -30.63
CA GLU A 889 -23.02 -25.94 -29.54
C GLU A 889 -22.14 -24.68 -29.34
N GLY A 890 -22.13 -23.74 -30.29
CA GLY A 890 -21.38 -22.49 -30.22
C GLY A 890 -19.93 -22.59 -30.72
N THR A 891 -19.59 -23.68 -31.41
CA THR A 891 -18.28 -23.92 -32.02
C THR A 891 -18.20 -23.32 -33.42
N ASN A 892 -17.01 -23.24 -33.99
CA ASN A 892 -16.77 -22.61 -35.28
C ASN A 892 -16.77 -23.66 -36.42
N PRO A 893 -17.72 -23.65 -37.36
CA PRO A 893 -17.81 -24.62 -38.46
C PRO A 893 -16.63 -24.70 -39.44
N ASN A 894 -15.65 -23.83 -39.27
CA ASN A 894 -14.44 -23.79 -40.08
C ASN A 894 -13.16 -24.14 -39.29
N ASP A 895 -13.28 -24.47 -38.00
CA ASP A 895 -12.16 -24.72 -37.10
C ASP A 895 -12.38 -25.94 -36.20
N PRO A 896 -11.71 -27.07 -36.46
CA PRO A 896 -12.04 -28.36 -35.86
C PRO A 896 -11.62 -28.52 -34.38
N ASP A 897 -11.18 -27.44 -33.74
CA ASP A 897 -10.65 -27.33 -32.37
C ASP A 897 -10.83 -25.86 -31.93
N SER A 898 -12.07 -25.52 -31.58
CA SER A 898 -12.55 -24.15 -31.38
C SER A 898 -11.89 -23.46 -30.19
N ASP A 899 -11.56 -24.19 -29.14
CA ASP A 899 -10.93 -23.68 -27.92
C ASP A 899 -9.39 -23.83 -27.89
N ASN A 900 -8.83 -24.54 -28.87
CA ASN A 900 -7.39 -24.75 -29.07
C ASN A 900 -6.69 -25.48 -27.92
N ASP A 901 -7.41 -26.38 -27.24
CA ASP A 901 -6.89 -27.15 -26.11
C ASP A 901 -6.14 -28.43 -26.55
N GLY A 902 -6.37 -28.86 -27.80
CA GLY A 902 -5.77 -30.02 -28.45
C GLY A 902 -6.65 -31.27 -28.54
N VAL A 903 -7.91 -31.19 -28.13
CA VAL A 903 -9.01 -32.09 -28.48
C VAL A 903 -9.81 -31.46 -29.65
N GLU A 904 -10.53 -32.25 -30.43
CA GLU A 904 -11.36 -31.72 -31.54
C GLU A 904 -12.81 -31.63 -31.02
N ASP A 905 -13.59 -30.64 -31.46
CA ASP A 905 -14.91 -30.29 -30.89
C ASP A 905 -15.88 -31.48 -30.86
N GLY A 906 -15.98 -32.23 -31.96
CA GLY A 906 -16.80 -33.43 -32.06
C GLY A 906 -16.48 -34.50 -31.01
N PRO A 907 -15.21 -34.95 -30.86
CA PRO A 907 -14.79 -35.79 -29.74
C PRO A 907 -15.13 -35.27 -28.35
N GLU A 908 -15.13 -33.96 -28.12
CA GLU A 908 -15.46 -33.35 -26.83
C GLU A 908 -16.94 -33.51 -26.52
N VAL A 909 -17.80 -33.13 -27.46
CA VAL A 909 -19.25 -33.37 -27.37
C VAL A 909 -19.56 -34.86 -27.14
N ASP A 910 -18.82 -35.78 -27.77
CA ASP A 910 -18.98 -37.23 -27.61
C ASP A 910 -18.55 -37.73 -26.21
N ASN A 911 -17.51 -37.11 -25.62
CA ASN A 911 -16.99 -37.44 -24.30
C ASN A 911 -17.71 -36.68 -23.16
N GLY A 912 -18.44 -35.62 -23.50
CA GLY A 912 -19.19 -34.77 -22.58
C GLY A 912 -18.38 -33.63 -21.97
N THR A 913 -17.20 -33.32 -22.54
CA THR A 913 -16.45 -32.08 -22.34
C THR A 913 -17.06 -30.97 -23.21
N ASP A 914 -16.82 -29.70 -22.87
CA ASP A 914 -17.35 -28.54 -23.58
C ASP A 914 -16.36 -28.11 -24.67
N PRO A 915 -16.72 -28.21 -25.97
CA PRO A 915 -15.81 -27.92 -27.09
C PRO A 915 -15.46 -26.42 -27.25
N THR A 916 -16.00 -25.55 -26.40
CA THR A 916 -15.69 -24.12 -26.40
C THR A 916 -14.91 -23.68 -25.17
N ASP A 917 -14.62 -24.63 -24.28
CA ASP A 917 -13.97 -24.40 -23.00
C ASP A 917 -12.77 -25.35 -22.85
N PRO A 918 -11.54 -24.82 -22.91
CA PRO A 918 -10.36 -25.67 -22.91
C PRO A 918 -10.15 -26.45 -21.61
N ASP A 919 -10.90 -26.18 -20.53
CA ASP A 919 -10.75 -26.81 -19.21
C ASP A 919 -12.13 -27.15 -18.62
N SER A 920 -12.72 -28.26 -19.07
CA SER A 920 -14.14 -28.62 -18.84
C SER A 920 -14.51 -28.87 -17.38
N ASP A 921 -13.54 -29.14 -16.51
CA ASP A 921 -13.77 -29.33 -15.08
C ASP A 921 -13.14 -28.24 -14.20
N ASP A 922 -12.63 -27.19 -14.85
CA ASP A 922 -12.14 -25.95 -14.27
C ASP A 922 -11.04 -26.17 -13.21
N ASP A 923 -10.28 -27.26 -13.33
CA ASP A 923 -9.27 -27.59 -12.32
C ASP A 923 -7.94 -26.86 -12.56
N GLY A 924 -7.71 -26.32 -13.76
CA GLY A 924 -6.48 -25.66 -14.20
C GLY A 924 -5.58 -26.54 -15.07
N LEU A 925 -6.08 -27.67 -15.59
CA LEU A 925 -5.47 -28.49 -16.63
C LEU A 925 -6.44 -28.59 -17.80
N ASN A 926 -5.98 -28.22 -18.98
CA ASN A 926 -6.82 -28.33 -20.17
C ASN A 926 -7.14 -29.79 -20.51
N ASP A 927 -8.31 -30.04 -21.11
CA ASP A 927 -8.84 -31.40 -21.35
C ASP A 927 -7.87 -32.26 -22.16
N GLY A 928 -7.17 -31.65 -23.12
CA GLY A 928 -6.11 -32.25 -23.90
C GLY A 928 -4.91 -32.68 -23.05
N ASP A 929 -4.49 -31.88 -22.07
CA ASP A 929 -3.45 -32.25 -21.11
C ASP A 929 -3.89 -33.39 -20.21
N GLU A 930 -5.15 -33.42 -19.85
CA GLU A 930 -5.77 -34.41 -18.98
C GLU A 930 -5.95 -35.77 -19.64
N ASP A 931 -6.49 -35.82 -20.86
CA ASP A 931 -6.57 -37.06 -21.65
C ASP A 931 -5.15 -37.64 -21.88
N SER A 932 -4.14 -36.77 -22.07
CA SER A 932 -2.75 -37.19 -22.22
C SER A 932 -2.14 -37.78 -20.93
N ARG A 933 -2.57 -37.29 -19.76
CA ARG A 933 -2.11 -37.72 -18.42
C ARG A 933 -2.95 -38.88 -17.87
N GLY A 934 -4.15 -39.07 -18.40
CA GLY A 934 -5.15 -40.05 -18.00
C GLY A 934 -5.86 -39.69 -16.69
N THR A 935 -5.91 -38.39 -16.37
CA THR A 935 -6.90 -37.80 -15.45
C THR A 935 -8.24 -37.71 -16.18
N ASP A 936 -9.32 -37.43 -15.46
CA ASP A 936 -10.69 -37.40 -16.00
C ASP A 936 -11.09 -35.93 -16.20
N PRO A 937 -11.23 -35.43 -17.45
CA PRO A 937 -11.53 -34.02 -17.75
C PRO A 937 -12.89 -33.47 -17.29
N LEU A 938 -13.52 -34.19 -16.38
CA LEU A 938 -14.85 -33.93 -15.81
C LEU A 938 -14.83 -34.17 -14.30
N ASP A 939 -13.66 -34.39 -13.68
CA ASP A 939 -13.47 -34.68 -12.27
C ASP A 939 -12.17 -34.03 -11.76
N PRO A 940 -12.25 -32.84 -11.15
CA PRO A 940 -11.08 -32.00 -10.84
C PRO A 940 -10.15 -32.59 -9.76
N ASP A 941 -10.48 -33.76 -9.19
CA ASP A 941 -9.65 -34.55 -8.26
C ASP A 941 -9.87 -36.05 -8.58
N THR A 942 -9.27 -36.51 -9.69
CA THR A 942 -9.47 -37.85 -10.25
C THR A 942 -9.32 -38.99 -9.21
N ASP A 943 -8.44 -38.82 -8.22
CA ASP A 943 -8.18 -39.86 -7.22
C ASP A 943 -8.89 -39.67 -5.87
N GLY A 944 -9.41 -38.48 -5.60
CA GLY A 944 -10.30 -38.13 -4.49
C GLY A 944 -9.58 -37.96 -3.16
N ASP A 945 -8.35 -37.46 -3.15
CA ASP A 945 -7.56 -37.26 -1.92
C ASP A 945 -7.63 -35.84 -1.34
N GLY A 946 -8.25 -34.93 -2.08
CA GLY A 946 -8.46 -33.53 -1.73
C GLY A 946 -7.37 -32.59 -2.24
N LEU A 947 -6.60 -32.98 -3.25
CA LEU A 947 -5.79 -32.13 -4.11
C LEU A 947 -6.34 -32.24 -5.53
N SER A 948 -6.45 -31.11 -6.25
CA SER A 948 -6.86 -31.17 -7.65
C SER A 948 -5.76 -31.74 -8.54
N ASP A 949 -6.12 -32.27 -9.70
CA ASP A 949 -5.17 -32.86 -10.62
C ASP A 949 -4.13 -31.83 -11.10
N SER A 950 -4.57 -30.61 -11.40
CA SER A 950 -3.68 -29.46 -11.67
C SER A 950 -2.73 -29.16 -10.52
N ARG A 951 -3.20 -29.22 -9.27
CA ARG A 951 -2.40 -28.94 -8.09
C ARG A 951 -1.35 -30.01 -7.88
N GLU A 952 -1.65 -31.25 -8.24
CA GLU A 952 -0.72 -32.37 -8.18
C GLU A 952 0.29 -32.37 -9.32
N VAL A 953 -0.03 -31.77 -10.47
CA VAL A 953 0.86 -31.67 -11.64
C VAL A 953 1.73 -30.41 -11.58
N ASN A 954 1.13 -29.25 -11.35
CA ASN A 954 1.72 -27.92 -11.47
C ASN A 954 1.80 -27.15 -10.14
N GLY A 955 0.99 -27.52 -9.13
CA GLY A 955 0.85 -26.78 -7.87
C GLY A 955 1.87 -27.10 -6.75
N PRO A 956 1.98 -26.24 -5.71
CA PRO A 956 2.91 -26.43 -4.61
C PRO A 956 2.40 -27.43 -3.56
N THR A 957 2.72 -28.72 -3.73
CA THR A 957 2.32 -29.81 -2.83
C THR A 957 3.27 -30.05 -1.65
N ARG A 958 4.29 -29.21 -1.44
CA ARG A 958 5.36 -29.40 -0.43
C ARG A 958 6.16 -30.71 -0.57
N CYS A 959 6.01 -31.38 -1.71
CA CYS A 959 6.75 -32.58 -2.07
C CYS A 959 8.24 -32.26 -2.30
N SER A 960 9.15 -32.88 -1.53
CA SER A 960 10.59 -32.59 -1.69
C SER A 960 11.24 -33.25 -2.91
N THR A 961 10.54 -34.18 -3.58
CA THR A 961 11.08 -34.94 -4.73
C THR A 961 10.44 -34.62 -6.07
N GLY A 962 9.54 -33.62 -6.14
CA GLY A 962 8.83 -33.24 -7.35
C GLY A 962 7.38 -32.88 -7.04
N SER A 963 6.46 -33.55 -7.72
CA SER A 963 5.02 -33.38 -7.56
C SER A 963 4.38 -34.68 -7.03
N THR A 964 3.15 -34.59 -6.52
CA THR A 964 2.36 -35.78 -6.12
C THR A 964 1.75 -36.41 -7.38
N ASN A 965 0.90 -37.43 -7.25
CA ASN A 965 0.42 -38.17 -8.39
C ASN A 965 -1.11 -38.16 -8.45
N PRO A 966 -1.71 -37.49 -9.45
CA PRO A 966 -3.16 -37.29 -9.60
C PRO A 966 -4.00 -38.56 -9.80
N LEU A 967 -3.36 -39.73 -9.79
CA LEU A 967 -4.01 -41.03 -9.96
C LEU A 967 -3.83 -41.92 -8.71
N LYS A 968 -3.27 -41.37 -7.63
CA LYS A 968 -2.97 -42.05 -6.37
C LYS A 968 -3.05 -41.12 -5.14
N VAL A 969 -4.16 -41.29 -4.43
CA VAL A 969 -4.43 -40.92 -3.02
C VAL A 969 -3.29 -40.98 -1.98
N ASP A 970 -2.19 -41.71 -2.22
CA ASP A 970 -1.06 -41.87 -1.27
C ASP A 970 0.20 -42.10 -2.12
N THR A 971 0.83 -41.01 -2.57
CA THR A 971 1.95 -41.01 -3.52
C THR A 971 3.13 -41.80 -2.96
N ASP A 972 3.50 -41.54 -1.72
CA ASP A 972 4.68 -42.17 -1.14
C ASP A 972 4.39 -43.57 -0.58
N GLY A 973 3.13 -43.94 -0.32
CA GLY A 973 2.65 -45.22 0.20
C GLY A 973 2.85 -45.41 1.71
N ASP A 974 2.88 -44.36 2.53
CA ASP A 974 3.05 -44.43 3.99
C ASP A 974 1.73 -44.64 4.76
N ARG A 975 0.59 -44.45 4.07
CA ARG A 975 -0.81 -44.57 4.52
C ARG A 975 -1.43 -43.29 5.11
N LEU A 976 -0.79 -42.15 4.92
CA LEU A 976 -1.42 -40.84 4.87
C LEU A 976 -1.74 -40.54 3.40
N GLY A 977 -2.76 -39.72 3.16
CA GLY A 977 -3.06 -39.29 1.78
C GLY A 977 -2.46 -37.92 1.53
N ASP A 978 -2.12 -37.62 0.28
CA ASP A 978 -1.27 -36.48 -0.05
C ASP A 978 -1.99 -35.17 0.35
N GLY A 979 -3.29 -35.06 0.06
CA GLY A 979 -4.15 -33.98 0.57
C GLY A 979 -4.22 -33.86 2.10
N GLU A 980 -4.19 -34.97 2.86
CA GLU A 980 -4.16 -34.93 4.34
C GLU A 980 -2.84 -34.35 4.86
N GLU A 981 -1.73 -34.63 4.18
CA GLU A 981 -0.39 -34.20 4.54
C GLU A 981 -0.16 -32.72 4.21
N VAL A 982 -0.58 -32.29 3.02
CA VAL A 982 -0.53 -30.88 2.57
C VAL A 982 -1.38 -29.97 3.47
N LYS A 983 -2.63 -30.39 3.75
CA LYS A 983 -3.56 -29.68 4.64
C LYS A 983 -3.07 -29.67 6.09
N GLY A 984 -2.39 -30.75 6.49
CA GLY A 984 -1.74 -30.90 7.78
C GLY A 984 -2.61 -31.60 8.83
N ILE A 985 -1.94 -32.38 9.68
CA ILE A 985 -2.56 -33.31 10.61
C ILE A 985 -2.47 -32.77 12.04
N ARG A 986 -3.63 -32.53 12.67
CA ARG A 986 -3.69 -32.02 14.05
C ARG A 986 -3.42 -33.11 15.09
N MET A 987 -2.23 -33.10 15.68
CA MET A 987 -1.78 -34.08 16.68
C MET A 987 -2.04 -33.70 18.14
N ARG A 988 -2.47 -34.69 18.94
CA ARG A 988 -2.73 -34.54 20.39
C ARG A 988 -2.13 -35.70 21.19
N GLN A 989 -1.35 -35.38 22.22
CA GLN A 989 -0.78 -36.37 23.15
C GLN A 989 -1.25 -36.19 24.60
N VAL A 990 -1.41 -37.30 25.32
CA VAL A 990 -1.76 -37.34 26.75
C VAL A 990 -0.71 -38.11 27.55
N VAL A 991 0.02 -37.41 28.43
CA VAL A 991 1.06 -38.02 29.28
C VAL A 991 0.50 -38.41 30.66
N TYR A 992 0.72 -39.66 31.08
CA TYR A 992 0.26 -40.19 32.36
C TYR A 992 1.40 -40.37 33.37
N LEU A 993 1.40 -39.58 34.45
CA LEU A 993 2.27 -39.77 35.63
C LEU A 993 1.49 -40.44 36.77
N GLY A 994 1.64 -41.76 36.93
CA GLY A 994 1.01 -42.53 38.00
C GLY A 994 -0.52 -42.68 37.86
N VAL A 995 -1.29 -42.41 38.93
CA VAL A 995 -2.77 -42.54 38.96
C VAL A 995 -3.53 -41.23 38.66
N ARG A 996 -2.82 -40.12 38.41
CA ARG A 996 -3.43 -38.81 38.12
C ARG A 996 -3.10 -38.37 36.69
N LYS A 997 -4.12 -37.92 35.95
CA LYS A 997 -3.94 -37.27 34.64
C LYS A 997 -3.09 -36.02 34.84
N HIS A 998 -1.94 -35.95 34.19
CA HIS A 998 -1.17 -34.72 34.03
C HIS A 998 -1.31 -34.25 32.57
N LYS A 999 -1.04 -32.95 32.34
CA LYS A 999 -1.43 -32.10 31.19
C LYS A 999 -1.61 -32.81 29.84
N LYS A 1000 -2.64 -32.40 29.09
CA LYS A 1000 -2.69 -32.58 27.63
C LYS A 1000 -1.62 -31.67 27.03
N THR A 1001 -0.64 -32.20 26.34
CA THR A 1001 0.25 -31.41 25.47
C THR A 1001 -0.28 -31.55 24.05
N ARG A 1002 -0.60 -30.43 23.39
CA ARG A 1002 -0.83 -30.41 21.95
C ARG A 1002 0.57 -30.49 21.32
N ILE A 1003 0.79 -31.41 20.37
CA ILE A 1003 2.03 -31.42 19.60
C ILE A 1003 1.92 -30.27 18.58
N GLY A 1004 0.81 -30.20 17.85
CA GLY A 1004 0.53 -29.09 16.95
C GLY A 1004 -0.25 -29.56 15.73
N LEU A 1005 -0.30 -28.71 14.71
CA LEU A 1005 -0.51 -29.12 13.33
C LEU A 1005 0.86 -29.55 12.80
N VAL A 1006 0.97 -30.75 12.24
CA VAL A 1006 2.19 -31.23 11.57
C VAL A 1006 1.89 -31.44 10.09
N LYS A 1007 2.84 -31.09 9.23
CA LYS A 1007 2.72 -31.20 7.77
C LYS A 1007 3.88 -32.05 7.26
N PRO A 1008 3.77 -33.39 7.30
CA PRO A 1008 4.74 -34.28 6.68
C PRO A 1008 4.79 -34.08 5.16
N ASP A 1009 5.86 -34.58 4.54
CA ASP A 1009 6.11 -34.50 3.09
C ASP A 1009 5.40 -35.66 2.37
N PRO A 1010 4.41 -35.38 1.50
CA PRO A 1010 3.59 -36.42 0.85
C PRO A 1010 4.36 -37.33 -0.11
N CYS A 1011 5.59 -36.97 -0.46
CA CYS A 1011 6.45 -37.75 -1.35
C CYS A 1011 7.49 -38.60 -0.62
N VAL A 1012 7.59 -38.46 0.71
CA VAL A 1012 8.65 -39.08 1.50
C VAL A 1012 8.08 -39.71 2.76
N LYS A 1013 7.98 -41.05 2.77
CA LYS A 1013 7.39 -41.85 3.86
C LYS A 1013 7.94 -41.61 5.28
N ASP A 1014 9.03 -40.89 5.44
CA ASP A 1014 9.82 -40.67 6.67
C ASP A 1014 10.44 -39.28 6.57
N THR A 1015 9.62 -38.25 6.78
CA THR A 1015 9.92 -36.84 6.50
C THR A 1015 11.22 -36.38 7.20
N ASP A 1016 11.40 -36.72 8.47
CA ASP A 1016 12.56 -36.32 9.29
C ASP A 1016 13.81 -37.24 9.16
N GLY A 1017 13.69 -38.35 8.43
CA GLY A 1017 14.75 -39.32 8.23
C GLY A 1017 15.21 -40.06 9.50
N ASP A 1018 14.38 -40.15 10.54
CA ASP A 1018 14.65 -40.89 11.78
C ASP A 1018 14.45 -42.42 11.61
N LYS A 1019 13.80 -42.81 10.50
CA LYS A 1019 13.44 -44.17 10.06
C LYS A 1019 12.16 -44.70 10.67
N LEU A 1020 11.31 -43.86 11.24
CA LEU A 1020 9.91 -44.17 11.44
C LEU A 1020 9.19 -43.91 10.12
N THR A 1021 7.88 -43.88 10.16
CA THR A 1021 7.14 -43.38 9.01
C THR A 1021 6.16 -42.39 9.57
N ASP A 1022 5.76 -41.40 8.81
CA ASP A 1022 5.01 -40.27 9.33
C ASP A 1022 3.67 -40.76 9.91
N PHE A 1023 3.00 -41.68 9.21
CA PHE A 1023 1.85 -42.41 9.71
C PHE A 1023 2.07 -43.04 11.10
N ARG A 1024 3.24 -43.64 11.37
CA ARG A 1024 3.53 -44.34 12.64
C ARG A 1024 3.75 -43.38 13.80
N GLU A 1025 4.26 -42.20 13.52
CA GLU A 1025 4.52 -41.16 14.50
C GLU A 1025 3.20 -40.50 14.89
N ILE A 1026 2.36 -40.23 13.89
CA ILE A 1026 1.02 -39.70 14.05
C ILE A 1026 0.07 -40.69 14.73
N GLU A 1027 0.03 -41.97 14.33
CA GLU A 1027 -0.81 -42.99 15.01
C GLU A 1027 -0.28 -43.25 16.43
N GLY A 1028 1.05 -43.18 16.58
CA GLY A 1028 1.79 -43.36 17.81
C GLY A 1028 2.17 -44.81 18.10
N ILE A 1029 3.36 -44.99 18.65
CA ILE A 1029 3.91 -46.31 18.97
C ILE A 1029 3.71 -46.64 20.45
N ARG A 1030 3.21 -47.85 20.72
CA ARG A 1030 2.97 -48.31 22.11
C ARG A 1030 4.25 -48.84 22.78
N ILE A 1031 4.76 -48.08 23.74
CA ILE A 1031 5.88 -48.45 24.62
C ILE A 1031 5.40 -49.11 25.91
N LYS A 1032 5.65 -50.42 26.06
CA LYS A 1032 5.35 -51.22 27.26
C LYS A 1032 6.54 -51.32 28.24
N GLN A 1033 7.27 -50.23 28.43
CA GLN A 1033 8.44 -50.18 29.31
C GLN A 1033 8.05 -49.73 30.71
N LYS A 1034 8.55 -50.42 31.75
CA LYS A 1034 8.38 -49.98 33.14
C LYS A 1034 9.50 -49.02 33.51
N VAL A 1035 9.12 -47.80 33.87
CA VAL A 1035 10.03 -46.72 34.27
C VAL A 1035 10.04 -46.58 35.79
N PHE A 1036 11.23 -46.52 36.39
CA PHE A 1036 11.44 -46.40 37.84
C PHE A 1036 11.85 -44.97 38.22
N VAL A 1037 10.90 -44.20 38.74
CA VAL A 1037 11.08 -42.77 39.09
C VAL A 1037 11.34 -42.52 40.57
N TRP A 1038 11.67 -41.27 40.93
CA TRP A 1038 11.77 -40.84 42.32
C TRP A 1038 10.44 -40.93 43.08
N LYS A 1039 10.52 -41.24 44.39
CA LYS A 1039 9.36 -41.45 45.29
C LYS A 1039 8.30 -40.34 45.28
N ARG A 1040 8.62 -39.13 44.81
CA ARG A 1040 7.71 -37.98 44.74
C ARG A 1040 6.61 -38.15 43.67
N TYR A 1041 6.86 -38.91 42.59
CA TYR A 1041 5.98 -39.01 41.42
C TYR A 1041 5.32 -40.39 41.23
N GLY A 1042 5.61 -41.35 42.11
CA GLY A 1042 5.29 -42.77 41.98
C GLY A 1042 6.55 -43.61 42.19
N SER A 1043 6.45 -44.95 42.32
CA SER A 1043 7.66 -45.80 42.34
C SER A 1043 7.93 -46.50 41.01
N VAL A 1044 6.91 -46.67 40.17
CA VAL A 1044 6.99 -47.28 38.83
C VAL A 1044 5.81 -46.78 37.99
N TYR A 1045 6.02 -46.42 36.72
CA TYR A 1045 4.96 -46.19 35.73
C TYR A 1045 5.28 -46.88 34.38
N THR A 1046 4.38 -46.81 33.41
CA THR A 1046 4.57 -47.37 32.06
C THR A 1046 4.26 -46.30 31.03
N LEU A 1047 5.16 -46.12 30.07
CA LEU A 1047 5.09 -45.02 29.09
C LEU A 1047 3.74 -45.01 28.37
N GLY A 1048 3.30 -46.10 27.74
CA GLY A 1048 1.97 -46.18 27.12
C GLY A 1048 2.03 -45.94 25.61
N LEU A 1049 1.14 -45.14 25.04
CA LEU A 1049 1.18 -44.72 23.63
C LEU A 1049 1.92 -43.39 23.54
N ARG A 1050 2.83 -43.24 22.58
CA ARG A 1050 3.57 -42.00 22.30
C ARG A 1050 3.51 -41.68 20.81
N LYS A 1051 3.21 -40.43 20.52
CA LYS A 1051 3.21 -39.82 19.20
C LYS A 1051 4.38 -38.84 19.17
N THR A 1052 5.16 -38.89 18.11
CA THR A 1052 6.32 -38.02 17.85
C THR A 1052 5.99 -37.13 16.68
N ASP A 1053 6.70 -36.02 16.54
CA ASP A 1053 6.50 -35.09 15.43
C ASP A 1053 7.23 -35.64 14.19
N PRO A 1054 6.52 -36.01 13.11
CA PRO A 1054 7.14 -36.60 11.92
C PRO A 1054 8.11 -35.64 11.20
N THR A 1055 8.11 -34.36 11.55
CA THR A 1055 9.01 -33.35 10.98
C THR A 1055 10.26 -33.09 11.83
N ASP A 1056 10.33 -33.67 13.04
CA ASP A 1056 11.45 -33.49 13.98
C ASP A 1056 12.05 -34.84 14.41
N PRO A 1057 13.29 -35.16 13.99
CA PRO A 1057 13.89 -36.45 14.26
C PRO A 1057 14.27 -36.68 15.74
N ASP A 1058 14.11 -35.68 16.62
CA ASP A 1058 14.35 -35.72 18.06
C ASP A 1058 13.30 -34.86 18.81
N THR A 1059 12.04 -35.34 18.85
CA THR A 1059 10.85 -34.61 19.33
C THR A 1059 11.01 -33.94 20.72
N ASP A 1060 11.86 -34.47 21.61
CA ASP A 1060 12.08 -33.90 22.94
C ASP A 1060 13.45 -33.25 23.18
N ASN A 1061 14.27 -33.20 22.11
CA ASN A 1061 15.55 -32.51 22.01
C ASN A 1061 16.55 -32.93 23.10
N ASP A 1062 16.68 -34.24 23.30
CA ASP A 1062 17.56 -34.83 24.30
C ASP A 1062 18.88 -35.40 23.70
N SER A 1063 19.05 -35.22 22.38
CA SER A 1063 20.10 -35.76 21.52
C SER A 1063 19.96 -37.25 21.17
N VAL A 1064 18.75 -37.81 21.23
CA VAL A 1064 18.46 -39.19 20.87
C VAL A 1064 17.22 -39.24 19.98
N ARG A 1065 17.42 -39.56 18.70
CA ARG A 1065 16.30 -39.73 17.78
C ARG A 1065 15.22 -40.69 18.28
N ASP A 1066 13.98 -40.42 17.88
CA ASP A 1066 12.77 -41.07 18.39
C ASP A 1066 12.75 -42.58 18.18
N LYS A 1067 13.13 -43.06 16.99
CA LYS A 1067 13.23 -44.50 16.70
C LYS A 1067 14.16 -45.24 17.65
N PRO A 1068 15.42 -44.80 17.87
CA PRO A 1068 16.28 -45.34 18.90
C PRO A 1068 15.64 -45.47 20.28
N GLU A 1069 14.79 -44.54 20.68
CA GLU A 1069 14.11 -44.55 21.97
C GLU A 1069 12.96 -45.55 21.99
N PHE A 1070 12.12 -45.55 20.95
CA PHE A 1070 11.08 -46.53 20.74
C PHE A 1070 11.62 -47.96 20.67
N THR A 1071 12.82 -48.16 20.14
CA THR A 1071 13.44 -49.49 20.00
C THR A 1071 14.36 -49.84 21.18
N GLY A 1072 14.83 -48.85 21.94
CA GLY A 1072 15.92 -48.97 22.91
C GLY A 1072 17.26 -49.34 22.26
N SER A 1073 17.43 -49.11 20.95
CA SER A 1073 18.57 -49.64 20.17
C SER A 1073 19.93 -49.10 20.61
N LYS A 1074 19.95 -47.89 21.18
CA LYS A 1074 21.14 -47.24 21.79
C LYS A 1074 21.46 -47.80 23.18
N ASN A 1075 20.50 -48.47 23.83
CA ASN A 1075 20.64 -49.03 25.18
C ASN A 1075 20.89 -50.55 25.23
N ARG A 1076 21.87 -51.02 24.43
CA ARG A 1076 22.14 -52.47 24.30
C ARG A 1076 22.56 -53.14 25.61
N LYS A 1077 23.29 -52.41 26.46
CA LYS A 1077 23.81 -52.90 27.75
C LYS A 1077 22.70 -53.26 28.74
N HIS A 1078 21.55 -52.59 28.65
CA HIS A 1078 20.41 -52.80 29.53
C HIS A 1078 19.25 -53.53 28.84
N ASN A 1079 19.55 -54.43 27.90
CA ASN A 1079 18.56 -55.22 27.15
C ASN A 1079 17.57 -54.38 26.33
N PHE A 1080 18.06 -53.37 25.61
CA PHE A 1080 17.25 -52.54 24.70
C PHE A 1080 16.06 -51.86 25.41
N ARG A 1081 16.32 -51.35 26.61
CA ARG A 1081 15.31 -50.58 27.34
C ARG A 1081 15.08 -49.25 26.65
N LYS A 1082 13.79 -48.92 26.54
CA LYS A 1082 13.23 -47.77 25.83
C LYS A 1082 13.12 -46.56 26.76
N SER A 1083 13.26 -45.37 26.20
CA SER A 1083 12.95 -44.06 26.80
C SER A 1083 11.64 -43.51 26.22
N ASP A 1084 11.22 -42.36 26.70
CA ASP A 1084 10.01 -41.63 26.33
C ASP A 1084 10.39 -40.52 25.32
N PRO A 1085 10.11 -40.69 24.02
CA PRO A 1085 10.54 -39.76 22.97
C PRO A 1085 9.78 -38.44 22.91
N THR A 1086 9.19 -38.04 24.04
CA THR A 1086 8.40 -36.81 24.15
C THR A 1086 8.67 -36.12 25.49
N ASN A 1087 9.69 -36.60 26.19
CA ASN A 1087 10.12 -36.11 27.48
C ASN A 1087 11.58 -36.51 27.73
N ALA A 1088 12.47 -35.55 27.49
CA ALA A 1088 13.92 -35.68 27.56
C ALA A 1088 14.49 -36.34 28.84
N ASP A 1089 13.74 -36.40 29.95
CA ASP A 1089 14.12 -37.14 31.17
C ASP A 1089 13.03 -38.16 31.53
N THR A 1090 13.14 -39.37 30.99
CA THR A 1090 12.14 -40.45 31.15
C THR A 1090 11.91 -40.80 32.62
N ASP A 1091 12.96 -40.88 33.42
CA ASP A 1091 12.87 -41.34 34.82
C ASP A 1091 12.77 -40.22 35.86
N PHE A 1092 12.74 -38.97 35.41
CA PHE A 1092 12.72 -37.74 36.19
C PHE A 1092 13.91 -37.66 37.16
N GLY A 1093 15.05 -38.17 36.73
CA GLY A 1093 16.30 -38.30 37.47
C GLY A 1093 17.12 -37.02 37.57
N GLY A 1094 16.81 -36.03 36.72
CA GLY A 1094 17.51 -34.76 36.57
C GLY A 1094 18.65 -34.79 35.55
N ILE A 1095 18.76 -35.85 34.77
CA ILE A 1095 19.69 -36.01 33.64
C ILE A 1095 18.84 -36.51 32.48
N ASP A 1096 19.04 -35.95 31.29
CA ASP A 1096 18.32 -36.39 30.09
C ASP A 1096 18.76 -37.78 29.61
N ASP A 1097 17.88 -38.45 28.87
CA ASP A 1097 18.06 -39.84 28.46
C ASP A 1097 19.26 -39.96 27.52
N GLY A 1098 19.51 -38.96 26.66
CA GLY A 1098 20.70 -38.88 25.83
C GLY A 1098 22.01 -38.84 26.60
N ARG A 1099 22.15 -38.02 27.66
CA ARG A 1099 23.35 -38.07 28.52
C ARG A 1099 23.44 -39.38 29.28
N GLU A 1100 22.33 -39.96 29.71
CA GLU A 1100 22.32 -41.26 30.36
C GLU A 1100 22.79 -42.39 29.44
N LEU A 1101 22.34 -42.41 28.19
CA LEU A 1101 22.76 -43.38 27.17
C LEU A 1101 24.24 -43.22 26.81
N ARG A 1102 24.72 -41.98 26.62
CA ARG A 1102 26.17 -41.69 26.44
C ARG A 1102 27.01 -42.21 27.60
N ALA A 1103 26.50 -42.11 28.83
CA ALA A 1103 27.14 -42.63 30.05
C ALA A 1103 26.96 -44.15 30.26
N GLY A 1104 26.19 -44.84 29.41
CA GLY A 1104 25.90 -46.28 29.53
C GLY A 1104 25.00 -46.64 30.72
N ALA A 1105 24.13 -45.70 31.13
CA ALA A 1105 23.05 -45.86 32.10
C ALA A 1105 21.74 -46.34 31.44
N ASP A 1106 20.71 -46.60 32.26
CA ASP A 1106 19.37 -47.00 31.79
C ASP A 1106 18.40 -45.84 32.02
N PRO A 1107 17.98 -45.11 30.97
CA PRO A 1107 17.10 -43.94 31.09
C PRO A 1107 15.71 -44.23 31.64
N SER A 1108 15.32 -45.51 31.66
CA SER A 1108 14.07 -45.93 32.29
C SER A 1108 14.19 -46.17 33.80
N ASN A 1109 15.33 -45.88 34.43
CA ASN A 1109 15.60 -46.28 35.80
C ASN A 1109 16.61 -45.39 36.52
N VAL A 1110 16.09 -44.58 37.44
CA VAL A 1110 16.81 -43.52 38.18
C VAL A 1110 17.91 -44.01 39.14
N ARG A 1111 18.15 -45.32 39.11
CA ARG A 1111 19.17 -46.03 39.88
C ARG A 1111 20.30 -46.59 39.00
N SER A 1112 20.27 -46.34 37.69
CA SER A 1112 21.17 -46.95 36.71
C SER A 1112 22.32 -46.02 36.24
N GLY A 1113 22.25 -44.71 36.49
CA GLY A 1113 23.19 -43.69 35.95
C GLY A 1113 23.73 -42.61 36.89
N LEU A 1114 24.69 -41.81 36.37
CA LEU A 1114 25.68 -40.90 37.00
C LEU A 1114 25.17 -39.97 38.14
N LYS A 1115 24.93 -40.49 39.34
CA LYS A 1115 24.88 -39.64 40.54
C LYS A 1115 26.30 -39.24 40.94
N ASN A 1116 26.74 -38.04 40.58
CA ASN A 1116 28.00 -37.49 41.10
C ASN A 1116 27.84 -37.08 42.58
N PRO A 1117 28.91 -36.85 43.34
CA PRO A 1117 29.65 -37.87 44.07
C PRO A 1117 29.78 -37.49 45.55
N ASP A 1118 28.70 -37.05 46.20
CA ASP A 1118 28.78 -36.48 47.55
C ASP A 1118 28.10 -37.34 48.63
N ARG A 1119 28.77 -38.44 49.00
CA ARG A 1119 28.80 -39.05 50.36
C ARG A 1119 29.60 -40.36 50.41
N THR A 1120 30.88 -40.22 50.74
CA THR A 1120 31.70 -41.12 51.58
C THR A 1120 31.58 -42.64 51.41
N MET A 1121 32.64 -43.29 50.90
CA MET A 1121 33.26 -44.39 51.66
C MET A 1121 34.72 -44.62 51.28
N PHE A 1122 35.59 -44.16 52.19
CA PHE A 1122 36.83 -44.84 52.57
C PHE A 1122 36.59 -46.34 52.83
N PHE A 1123 37.70 -47.09 52.81
CA PHE A 1123 37.89 -48.54 53.03
C PHE A 1123 37.76 -49.36 51.73
N GLY A 1124 38.80 -49.99 51.17
CA GLY A 1124 40.02 -50.51 51.77
C GLY A 1124 39.93 -52.04 51.92
N GLY A 1125 40.67 -52.77 51.06
CA GLY A 1125 41.16 -54.11 51.34
C GLY A 1125 40.31 -55.31 50.90
N PHE A 1126 40.97 -56.17 50.11
CA PHE A 1126 40.72 -57.57 49.74
C PHE A 1126 39.88 -57.87 48.50
#